data_AF-A0A034V7H8-F1
#
_entry.id   AF-A0A034V7H8-F1
#
_cell.length_a   1.000
_cell.length_b   1.000
_cell.length_c   1.000
_cell.angle_alpha   90.00
_cell.angle_beta   90.00
_cell.angle_gamma   90.00
#
_symmetry.space_group_name_H-M   'P 1'
#
loop_
_entity.id
_entity.type
_entity.pdbx_description
1 polymer ?
#
loop_
_entity_poly.entity_id
_entity_poly.type
_entity_poly.pdbx_seq_one_letter_code
_entity_poly.pdbx_strand_id
1 'polypeptide(L)'
;SFHVNQSEESTKFTEENYMELQKRYSQMEREHADLLCEMRELNEALKARGDVISRQQEKQQELTNELKKTNTKLKQIDEKLLQKDVAIAEKEAQVREITREIDLTRQQTHVLEVASSRSDEQLRALNEELQTLRSSADAQSEVLSTSTISRAEELSRLREIDDTFEEKYNKMRGLAVKLKKKLQEQTGQLQEMEQQQSVHVAKKAELEEARKQLKLLQREHEEQQKNIESLKTENQKLKSSRKQANVLNLEIEAAEKSLMEATTKLAAKTGELESLNALLSNKEHTITQLRKEIAIVESAKDSEALHAKELKEQVDLLQEQLKDAVHAKQVTSEARKQLELSQEGLKQELEQIKLEISQCSAESSAALLSTQNEKEKLEQRLHQTEVYLKETQIKLQNVEGSLNSLRTEHAEYKQKAQAVLRKQQNTDTTRERELAEELTHARAIQEQQRQTITAQTKKLIELEQQIADLYLDNENLQCRTRALSALEDELRQQNDHLVQEQRLQLQKHQETLRTHRLQLETAHECHAQQMQDMQTKYQQQIDELRAVQGQTVRVPPTVGAAAISNVNASTMHTPTYNESSSNQLLMLAEREDAEGSEEANIAINSSKVQALRKISSSSRRSQHDFMPLDELLNTPMHAFQTDTITTIGSNSLGWNELNSGNNSAESLQGELHVTRELLAKQESSVRHLTALLAENEQDLAKLTQMNDMLKEELRRQERAVEREQHMHNAEYLKNVVLKFLTLTNGDERVRLVPVLQTILKLSREEKDVLNCVAKGQKLPTETQGRGWGSFLPLFGGGGNN
;
A
#
# COMPACT_ATOMS: atom_id res chain seq x y z
N SER A 1 45.57 112.30 -20.44
CA SER A 1 45.09 111.24 -19.53
C SER A 1 43.84 110.51 -20.01
N PHE A 2 42.89 111.16 -20.70
CA PHE A 2 41.64 110.48 -21.14
C PHE A 2 41.81 109.41 -22.24
N HIS A 3 42.77 109.55 -23.17
CA HIS A 3 42.99 108.57 -24.25
C HIS A 3 43.76 107.31 -23.83
N VAL A 4 44.55 107.36 -22.76
CA VAL A 4 45.30 106.20 -22.25
C VAL A 4 44.36 105.25 -21.49
N ASN A 5 43.38 105.80 -20.75
CA ASN A 5 42.39 104.98 -20.06
C ASN A 5 41.45 104.23 -21.03
N GLN A 6 41.06 104.84 -22.16
CA GLN A 6 40.24 104.15 -23.17
C GLN A 6 40.99 103.01 -23.88
N SER A 7 42.30 103.15 -24.13
CA SER A 7 43.07 102.05 -24.71
C SER A 7 43.25 100.90 -23.72
N GLU A 8 43.47 101.19 -22.43
CA GLU A 8 43.61 100.17 -21.39
C GLU A 8 42.29 99.41 -21.13
N GLU A 9 41.15 100.11 -21.15
CA GLU A 9 39.83 99.48 -21.05
C GLU A 9 39.52 98.60 -22.28
N SER A 10 39.90 99.05 -23.48
CA SER A 10 39.72 98.27 -24.71
C SER A 10 40.57 96.99 -24.70
N THR A 11 41.83 97.07 -24.26
CA THR A 11 42.70 95.89 -24.15
C THR A 11 42.23 94.91 -23.08
N LYS A 12 41.72 95.40 -21.94
CA LYS A 12 41.14 94.55 -20.90
C LYS A 12 39.89 93.84 -21.39
N PHE A 13 39.03 94.55 -22.13
CA PHE A 13 37.82 93.95 -22.73
C PHE A 13 38.15 92.88 -23.78
N THR A 14 39.20 93.06 -24.59
CA THR A 14 39.62 92.02 -25.54
C THR A 14 40.29 90.83 -24.87
N GLU A 15 41.03 91.05 -23.79
CA GLU A 15 41.67 89.99 -23.01
C GLU A 15 40.63 89.18 -22.21
N GLU A 16 39.62 89.83 -21.65
CA GLU A 16 38.48 89.16 -21.01
C GLU A 16 37.67 88.31 -21.99
N ASN A 17 37.37 88.83 -23.19
CA ASN A 17 36.70 88.05 -24.24
C ASN A 17 37.54 86.87 -24.73
N TYR A 18 38.86 87.03 -24.84
CA TYR A 18 39.76 85.93 -25.21
C TYR A 18 39.79 84.85 -24.12
N MET A 19 39.83 85.25 -22.85
CA MET A 19 39.78 84.32 -21.71
C MET A 19 38.42 83.61 -21.62
N GLU A 20 37.31 84.30 -21.90
CA GLU A 20 35.99 83.67 -21.95
C GLU A 20 35.88 82.68 -23.11
N LEU A 21 36.39 83.03 -24.29
CA LEU A 21 36.42 82.15 -25.45
C LEU A 21 37.29 80.91 -25.18
N GLN A 22 38.48 81.09 -24.60
CA GLN A 22 39.35 79.98 -24.20
C GLN A 22 38.67 79.08 -23.16
N LYS A 23 37.95 79.66 -22.19
CA LYS A 23 37.17 78.90 -21.21
C LYS A 23 36.07 78.07 -21.87
N ARG A 24 35.37 78.62 -22.87
CA ARG A 24 34.36 77.88 -23.66
C ARG A 24 34.99 76.76 -24.48
N TYR A 25 36.14 76.99 -25.11
CA TYR A 25 36.87 75.94 -25.84
C TYR A 25 37.32 74.82 -24.90
N SER A 26 37.91 75.14 -23.75
CA SER A 26 38.29 74.12 -22.76
C SER A 26 37.09 73.40 -22.16
N GLN A 27 35.93 74.06 -22.06
CA GLN A 27 34.69 73.38 -21.66
C GLN A 27 34.22 72.40 -22.75
N MET A 28 34.22 72.81 -24.01
CA MET A 28 33.85 71.97 -25.15
C MET A 28 34.79 70.77 -25.31
N GLU A 29 36.10 70.95 -25.10
CA GLU A 29 37.07 69.85 -25.10
C GLU A 29 36.82 68.83 -23.97
N ARG A 30 36.40 69.30 -22.79
CA ARG A 30 36.00 68.40 -21.69
C ARG A 30 34.73 67.63 -22.05
N GLU A 31 33.70 68.32 -22.55
CA GLU A 31 32.45 67.68 -22.96
C GLU A 31 32.69 66.63 -24.06
N HIS A 32 33.57 66.91 -25.04
CA HIS A 32 33.96 65.92 -26.05
C HIS A 32 34.78 64.75 -25.47
N ALA A 33 35.67 65.00 -24.52
CA ALA A 33 36.41 63.95 -23.84
C ALA A 33 35.50 63.05 -23.00
N ASP A 34 34.53 63.63 -22.30
CA ASP A 34 33.53 62.93 -21.50
C ASP A 34 32.63 62.07 -22.40
N LEU A 35 32.13 62.61 -23.53
CA LEU A 35 31.40 61.84 -24.53
C LEU A 35 32.21 60.67 -25.11
N LEU A 36 33.52 60.84 -25.34
CA LEU A 36 34.39 59.76 -25.81
C LEU A 36 34.67 58.70 -24.74
N CYS A 37 34.64 59.07 -23.45
CA CYS A 37 34.70 58.13 -22.34
C CYS A 37 33.38 57.35 -22.24
N GLU A 38 32.23 58.03 -22.25
CA GLU A 38 30.91 57.39 -22.25
C GLU A 38 30.74 56.43 -23.43
N MET A 39 31.17 56.83 -24.64
CA MET A 39 31.14 55.96 -25.82
C MET A 39 32.05 54.74 -25.69
N ARG A 40 33.19 54.85 -24.99
CA ARG A 40 34.06 53.69 -24.71
C ARG A 40 33.43 52.75 -23.70
N GLU A 41 32.84 53.29 -22.64
CA GLU A 41 32.13 52.49 -21.63
C GLU A 41 30.93 51.74 -22.22
N LEU A 42 30.14 52.40 -23.09
CA LEU A 42 29.04 51.76 -23.81
C LEU A 42 29.52 50.63 -24.73
N ASN A 43 30.62 50.83 -25.46
CA ASN A 43 31.18 49.79 -26.31
C ASN A 43 31.74 48.60 -25.51
N GLU A 44 32.34 48.85 -24.35
CA GLU A 44 32.81 47.80 -23.45
C GLU A 44 31.63 47.02 -22.84
N ALA A 45 30.56 47.71 -22.43
CA ALA A 45 29.32 47.09 -21.96
C ALA A 45 28.64 46.25 -23.07
N LEU A 46 28.61 46.74 -24.31
CA LEU A 46 28.10 45.99 -25.46
C LEU A 46 28.93 44.73 -25.74
N LYS A 47 30.26 44.83 -25.63
CA LYS A 47 31.16 43.68 -25.79
C LYS A 47 30.92 42.64 -24.69
N ALA A 48 30.84 43.07 -23.42
CA ALA A 48 30.54 42.17 -22.31
C ALA A 48 29.17 41.49 -22.48
N ARG A 49 28.16 42.23 -22.94
CA ARG A 49 26.84 41.66 -23.27
C ARG A 49 26.92 40.67 -24.43
N GLY A 50 27.71 40.98 -25.46
CA GLY A 50 28.00 40.08 -26.58
C GLY A 50 28.61 38.75 -26.13
N ASP A 51 29.62 38.81 -25.25
CA ASP A 51 30.27 37.62 -24.69
C ASP A 51 29.29 36.77 -23.87
N VAL A 52 28.41 37.40 -23.08
CA VAL A 52 27.36 36.69 -22.32
C VAL A 52 26.37 36.02 -23.27
N ILE A 53 25.94 36.71 -24.33
CA ILE A 53 25.05 36.13 -25.35
C ILE A 53 25.72 34.94 -26.04
N SER A 54 26.99 35.04 -26.43
CA SER A 54 27.72 33.93 -27.04
C SER A 54 27.82 32.72 -26.12
N ARG A 55 28.12 32.91 -24.83
CA ARG A 55 28.12 31.81 -23.85
C ARG A 55 26.73 31.20 -23.65
N GLN A 56 25.68 32.03 -23.65
CA GLN A 56 24.31 31.54 -23.56
C GLN A 56 23.91 30.74 -24.80
N GLN A 57 24.29 31.19 -25.99
CA GLN A 57 24.06 30.47 -27.25
C GLN A 57 24.81 29.13 -27.27
N GLU A 58 26.07 29.10 -26.84
CA GLU A 58 26.85 27.86 -26.72
C GLU A 58 26.19 26.87 -25.76
N LYS A 59 25.78 27.33 -24.56
CA LYS A 59 25.06 26.49 -23.59
C LYS A 59 23.72 25.99 -24.11
N GLN A 60 22.97 26.80 -24.86
CA GLN A 60 21.74 26.37 -25.53
C GLN A 60 22.04 25.29 -26.59
N GLN A 61 23.13 25.44 -27.34
CA GLN A 61 23.54 24.44 -28.32
C GLN A 61 23.97 23.12 -27.67
N GLU A 62 24.67 23.17 -26.53
CA GLU A 62 25.00 21.98 -25.74
C GLU A 62 23.74 21.27 -25.23
N LEU A 63 22.82 22.02 -24.60
CA LEU A 63 21.57 21.45 -24.08
C LEU A 63 20.71 20.84 -25.19
N THR A 64 20.63 21.48 -26.37
CA THR A 64 19.90 20.92 -27.51
C THR A 64 20.56 19.65 -28.05
N ASN A 65 21.90 19.56 -28.02
CA ASN A 65 22.62 18.33 -28.41
C ASN A 65 22.43 17.21 -27.38
N GLU A 66 22.44 17.52 -26.09
CA GLU A 66 22.11 16.56 -25.03
C GLU A 66 20.67 16.06 -25.16
N LEU A 67 19.72 16.95 -25.41
CA LEU A 67 18.32 16.60 -25.61
C LEU A 67 18.13 15.70 -26.85
N LYS A 68 18.87 15.96 -27.95
CA LYS A 68 18.89 15.07 -29.11
C LYS A 68 19.45 13.68 -28.74
N LYS A 69 20.55 13.62 -27.99
CA LYS A 69 21.13 12.34 -27.52
C LYS A 69 20.18 11.56 -26.63
N THR A 70 19.53 12.21 -25.66
CA THR A 70 18.56 11.54 -24.77
C THR A 70 17.34 11.06 -25.55
N ASN A 71 16.84 11.85 -26.50
CA ASN A 71 15.73 11.45 -27.37
C ASN A 71 16.09 10.24 -28.25
N THR A 72 17.30 10.19 -28.81
CA THR A 72 17.75 8.98 -29.54
C THR A 72 17.86 7.75 -28.64
N LYS A 73 18.30 7.90 -27.39
CA LYS A 73 18.35 6.79 -26.42
C LYS A 73 16.94 6.32 -26.04
N LEU A 74 16.00 7.23 -25.84
CA LEU A 74 14.60 6.90 -25.56
C LEU A 74 14.00 6.10 -26.72
N LYS A 75 14.16 6.56 -27.96
CA LYS A 75 13.70 5.81 -29.14
C LYS A 75 14.29 4.39 -29.22
N GLN A 76 15.56 4.23 -28.89
CA GLN A 76 16.19 2.90 -28.83
C GLN A 76 15.65 2.02 -27.70
N ILE A 77 15.26 2.61 -26.57
CA ILE A 77 14.62 1.90 -25.46
C ILE A 77 13.21 1.48 -25.87
N ASP A 78 12.44 2.37 -26.48
CA ASP A 78 11.08 2.10 -26.96
C ASP A 78 11.07 0.98 -28.00
N GLU A 79 12.02 1.00 -28.94
CA GLU A 79 12.18 -0.07 -29.93
C GLU A 79 12.52 -1.43 -29.27
N LYS A 80 13.36 -1.43 -28.24
CA LYS A 80 13.70 -2.64 -27.47
C LYS A 80 12.52 -3.14 -26.62
N LEU A 81 11.70 -2.24 -26.07
CA LEU A 81 10.50 -2.61 -25.34
C LEU A 81 9.49 -3.25 -26.29
N LEU A 82 9.25 -2.65 -27.45
CA LEU A 82 8.36 -3.20 -28.46
C LEU A 82 8.81 -4.61 -28.92
N GLN A 83 10.12 -4.81 -29.13
CA GLN A 83 10.67 -6.13 -29.44
C GLN A 83 10.45 -7.15 -28.30
N LYS A 84 10.57 -6.72 -27.05
CA LYS A 84 10.29 -7.58 -25.88
C LYS A 84 8.81 -7.90 -25.75
N ASP A 85 7.92 -6.96 -26.01
CA ASP A 85 6.47 -7.18 -25.95
C ASP A 85 6.02 -8.19 -27.00
N VAL A 86 6.58 -8.12 -28.22
CA VAL A 86 6.36 -9.13 -29.27
C VAL A 86 6.87 -10.50 -28.80
N ALA A 87 8.06 -10.58 -28.22
CA ALA A 87 8.61 -11.83 -27.71
C ALA A 87 7.79 -12.41 -26.54
N ILE A 88 7.25 -11.57 -25.65
CA ILE A 88 6.35 -11.97 -24.58
C ILE A 88 5.05 -12.53 -25.18
N ALA A 89 4.44 -11.85 -26.15
CA ALA A 89 3.23 -12.33 -26.81
C ALA A 89 3.43 -13.69 -27.50
N GLU A 90 4.59 -13.91 -28.13
CA GLU A 90 4.95 -15.21 -28.69
C GLU A 90 5.09 -16.30 -27.62
N LYS A 91 5.69 -15.97 -26.47
CA LYS A 91 5.84 -16.91 -25.35
C LYS A 91 4.50 -17.21 -24.69
N GLU A 92 3.62 -16.23 -24.54
CA GLU A 92 2.25 -16.43 -24.05
C GLU A 92 1.43 -17.29 -25.00
N ALA A 93 1.60 -17.15 -26.32
CA ALA A 93 0.98 -18.04 -27.30
C ALA A 93 1.49 -19.49 -27.14
N GLN A 94 2.80 -19.68 -26.95
CA GLN A 94 3.37 -21.01 -26.70
C GLN A 94 2.83 -21.64 -25.40
N VAL A 95 2.73 -20.85 -24.31
CA VAL A 95 2.16 -21.33 -23.04
C VAL A 95 0.69 -21.70 -23.19
N ARG A 96 -0.10 -20.93 -23.95
CA ARG A 96 -1.50 -21.26 -24.23
C ARG A 96 -1.63 -22.59 -24.99
N GLU A 97 -0.76 -22.85 -25.97
CA GLU A 97 -0.78 -24.12 -26.70
C GLU A 97 -0.39 -25.30 -25.80
N ILE A 98 0.67 -25.17 -25.00
CA ILE A 98 1.08 -26.22 -24.05
C ILE A 98 -0.04 -26.48 -23.03
N THR A 99 -0.70 -25.43 -22.54
CA THR A 99 -1.84 -25.57 -21.60
C THR A 99 -2.98 -26.35 -22.25
N ARG A 100 -3.30 -26.04 -23.52
CA ARG A 100 -4.30 -26.77 -24.29
C ARG A 100 -3.94 -28.24 -24.49
N GLU A 101 -2.66 -28.55 -24.74
CA GLU A 101 -2.17 -29.93 -24.83
C GLU A 101 -2.27 -30.67 -23.47
N ILE A 102 -1.96 -29.99 -22.36
CA ILE A 102 -2.11 -30.53 -21.01
C ILE A 102 -3.59 -30.82 -20.70
N ASP A 103 -4.51 -29.94 -21.07
CA ASP A 103 -5.93 -30.16 -20.84
C ASP A 103 -6.49 -31.30 -21.69
N LEU A 104 -6.01 -31.43 -22.94
CA LEU A 104 -6.37 -32.55 -23.81
C LEU A 104 -5.86 -33.89 -23.25
N THR A 105 -4.61 -33.93 -22.78
CA THR A 105 -4.04 -35.14 -22.16
C THR A 105 -4.75 -35.47 -20.84
N ARG A 106 -5.12 -34.49 -20.02
CA ARG A 106 -5.95 -34.68 -18.83
C ARG A 106 -7.33 -35.28 -19.15
N GLN A 107 -7.98 -34.80 -20.20
CA GLN A 107 -9.25 -35.39 -20.65
C GLN A 107 -9.06 -36.85 -21.09
N GLN A 108 -7.99 -37.14 -21.84
CA GLN A 108 -7.68 -38.52 -22.26
C GLN A 108 -7.40 -39.42 -21.06
N THR A 109 -6.62 -38.97 -20.07
CA THR A 109 -6.37 -39.75 -18.84
C THR A 109 -7.65 -39.97 -18.04
N HIS A 110 -8.53 -38.98 -17.96
CA HIS A 110 -9.81 -39.11 -17.27
C HIS A 110 -10.72 -40.15 -17.94
N VAL A 111 -10.80 -40.16 -19.27
CA VAL A 111 -11.56 -41.18 -20.02
C VAL A 111 -10.99 -42.57 -19.79
N LEU A 112 -9.66 -42.71 -19.77
CA LEU A 112 -8.99 -43.99 -19.46
C LEU A 112 -9.23 -44.45 -18.02
N GLU A 113 -9.22 -43.53 -17.06
CA GLU A 113 -9.49 -43.81 -15.65
C GLU A 113 -10.93 -44.30 -15.43
N VAL A 114 -11.92 -43.64 -16.07
CA VAL A 114 -13.32 -44.08 -16.06
C VAL A 114 -13.51 -45.43 -16.75
N ALA A 115 -12.76 -45.69 -17.84
CA ALA A 115 -12.77 -46.99 -18.50
C ALA A 115 -12.14 -48.09 -17.60
N SER A 116 -11.04 -47.77 -16.90
CA SER A 116 -10.40 -48.68 -15.95
C SER A 116 -11.31 -48.98 -14.77
N SER A 117 -11.94 -47.97 -14.17
CA SER A 117 -12.86 -48.17 -13.05
C SER A 117 -14.05 -49.04 -13.45
N ARG A 118 -14.57 -48.87 -14.67
CA ARG A 118 -15.63 -49.71 -15.23
C ARG A 118 -15.18 -51.16 -15.44
N SER A 119 -13.93 -51.37 -15.88
CA SER A 119 -13.31 -52.70 -16.00
C SER A 119 -13.09 -53.36 -14.63
N ASP A 120 -12.67 -52.59 -13.63
CA ASP A 120 -12.47 -53.08 -12.26
C ASP A 120 -13.82 -53.46 -11.61
N GLU A 121 -14.89 -52.71 -11.87
CA GLU A 121 -16.24 -53.05 -11.43
C GLU A 121 -16.74 -54.35 -12.09
N GLN A 122 -16.43 -54.55 -13.38
CA GLN A 122 -16.72 -55.80 -14.09
C GLN A 122 -15.94 -56.99 -13.53
N LEU A 123 -14.66 -56.80 -13.19
CA LEU A 123 -13.85 -57.83 -12.53
C LEU A 123 -14.36 -58.14 -11.13
N ARG A 124 -14.80 -57.14 -10.37
CA ARG A 124 -15.41 -57.32 -9.05
C ARG A 124 -16.70 -58.13 -9.14
N ALA A 125 -17.58 -57.82 -10.10
CA ALA A 125 -18.80 -58.57 -10.34
C ALA A 125 -18.53 -60.02 -10.77
N LEU A 126 -17.56 -60.25 -11.67
CA LEU A 126 -17.16 -61.60 -12.09
C LEU A 126 -16.52 -62.39 -10.95
N ASN A 127 -15.76 -61.72 -10.07
CA ASN A 127 -15.15 -62.34 -8.90
C ASN A 127 -16.19 -62.68 -7.82
N GLU A 128 -17.21 -61.84 -7.63
CA GLU A 128 -18.38 -62.19 -6.81
C GLU A 128 -19.15 -63.37 -7.40
N GLU A 129 -19.33 -63.42 -8.72
CA GLU A 129 -19.97 -64.55 -9.41
C GLU A 129 -19.15 -65.85 -9.25
N LEU A 130 -17.82 -65.79 -9.37
CA LEU A 130 -16.92 -66.92 -9.08
C LEU A 130 -16.94 -67.35 -7.61
N GLN A 131 -17.11 -66.40 -6.68
CA GLN A 131 -17.20 -66.70 -5.26
C GLN A 131 -18.54 -67.35 -4.90
N THR A 132 -19.64 -66.92 -5.55
CA THR A 132 -20.94 -67.60 -5.45
C THR A 132 -20.90 -69.01 -6.05
N LEU A 133 -20.22 -69.19 -7.20
CA LEU A 133 -20.00 -70.50 -7.81
C LEU A 133 -19.12 -71.42 -6.95
N ARG A 134 -18.05 -70.89 -6.31
CA ARG A 134 -17.24 -71.63 -5.33
C ARG A 134 -18.05 -72.03 -4.10
N SER A 135 -18.88 -71.14 -3.58
CA SER A 135 -19.78 -71.47 -2.46
C SER A 135 -20.85 -72.51 -2.83
N SER A 136 -21.20 -72.64 -4.11
CA SER A 136 -22.10 -73.67 -4.62
C SER A 136 -21.43 -75.03 -4.87
N ALA A 137 -20.09 -75.05 -5.04
CA ALA A 137 -19.33 -76.27 -5.36
C ALA A 137 -18.86 -77.06 -4.13
N ASP A 138 -18.78 -76.43 -2.95
CA ASP A 138 -18.32 -77.09 -1.71
C ASP A 138 -19.37 -78.01 -1.04
N ALA A 139 -20.54 -78.20 -1.65
CA ALA A 139 -21.60 -79.07 -1.12
C ALA A 139 -21.59 -80.50 -1.68
N GLN A 140 -20.70 -80.88 -2.60
CA GLN A 140 -20.62 -82.26 -3.12
C GLN A 140 -19.19 -82.62 -3.58
N SER A 141 -18.44 -83.37 -2.78
CA SER A 141 -17.69 -84.55 -3.25
C SER A 141 -16.94 -85.23 -2.11
N GLU A 142 -17.24 -86.52 -1.97
CA GLU A 142 -16.69 -87.54 -1.10
C GLU A 142 -15.19 -87.86 -1.32
N VAL A 143 -14.57 -88.39 -0.25
CA VAL A 143 -13.83 -89.68 -0.17
C VAL A 143 -12.99 -90.10 -1.39
N LEU A 144 -11.69 -90.37 -1.16
CA LEU A 144 -11.04 -91.68 -1.39
C LEU A 144 -9.52 -91.69 -1.08
N SER A 145 -9.21 -92.19 0.11
CA SER A 145 -8.38 -93.37 0.42
C SER A 145 -6.88 -93.54 0.03
N THR A 146 -6.26 -94.30 0.95
CA THR A 146 -5.11 -95.22 0.88
C THR A 146 -3.75 -94.63 1.31
N SER A 147 -2.95 -95.25 2.19
CA SER A 147 -2.64 -96.70 2.27
C SER A 147 -1.96 -97.13 3.60
N THR A 148 -1.94 -98.46 3.81
CA THR A 148 -1.08 -99.33 4.68
C THR A 148 -1.63 -99.94 6.01
N ILE A 149 -2.55 -100.91 5.90
CA ILE A 149 -2.40 -102.40 6.09
C ILE A 149 -0.98 -102.88 6.51
N SER A 150 -0.71 -103.85 7.43
CA SER A 150 -1.39 -105.13 7.75
C SER A 150 -0.88 -105.86 9.03
N ARG A 151 -1.76 -106.76 9.52
CA ARG A 151 -1.56 -108.18 9.95
C ARG A 151 -1.49 -108.53 11.45
N ALA A 152 -2.47 -109.27 11.97
CA ALA A 152 -2.55 -110.75 11.90
C ALA A 152 -3.58 -111.36 12.89
N GLU A 153 -4.42 -112.26 12.38
CA GLU A 153 -5.39 -113.12 13.08
C GLU A 153 -4.70 -114.30 13.82
N GLU A 154 -5.46 -114.96 14.72
CA GLU A 154 -5.90 -116.38 14.56
C GLU A 154 -5.87 -117.24 15.86
N LEU A 155 -7.03 -117.87 16.15
CA LEU A 155 -7.34 -119.10 16.95
C LEU A 155 -7.86 -119.06 18.41
N SER A 156 -9.19 -119.26 18.47
CA SER A 156 -9.90 -120.46 19.02
C SER A 156 -10.10 -120.68 20.53
N ARG A 157 -11.35 -120.32 20.92
CA ARG A 157 -12.42 -121.13 21.55
C ARG A 157 -12.24 -121.68 22.97
N LEU A 158 -13.19 -121.27 23.82
CA LEU A 158 -13.69 -122.01 24.99
C LEU A 158 -15.19 -122.31 24.80
N ARG A 159 -15.57 -123.58 25.00
CA ARG A 159 -16.92 -124.02 25.39
C ARG A 159 -16.83 -125.41 26.01
N GLU A 160 -17.48 -125.63 27.15
CA GLU A 160 -17.64 -126.94 27.81
C GLU A 160 -19.12 -127.18 28.13
N ILE A 161 -19.54 -128.46 28.05
CA ILE A 161 -20.28 -129.25 29.08
C ILE A 161 -20.53 -130.70 28.57
N ASP A 162 -20.05 -131.64 29.39
CA ASP A 162 -20.46 -132.99 29.85
C ASP A 162 -20.69 -134.25 28.98
N ASP A 163 -19.89 -135.27 29.37
CA ASP A 163 -20.15 -136.69 29.68
C ASP A 163 -20.75 -137.68 28.66
N THR A 164 -20.39 -138.96 28.59
CA THR A 164 -19.21 -139.78 28.95
C THR A 164 -19.48 -141.15 28.29
N PHE A 165 -18.39 -141.82 27.89
CA PHE A 165 -18.28 -143.09 27.18
C PHE A 165 -19.41 -144.11 27.30
N GLU A 166 -19.91 -144.49 26.12
CA GLU A 166 -20.54 -145.76 25.87
C GLU A 166 -19.46 -146.83 25.60
N GLU A 167 -19.68 -147.99 26.22
CA GLU A 167 -19.21 -149.33 25.85
C GLU A 167 -17.80 -149.82 26.26
N LYS A 168 -17.82 -150.78 27.19
CA LYS A 168 -17.52 -152.18 26.82
C LYS A 168 -18.12 -153.22 27.78
N TYR A 169 -19.34 -153.62 27.47
CA TYR A 169 -19.80 -155.02 27.31
C TYR A 169 -18.95 -156.12 28.00
N ASN A 170 -19.47 -156.83 29.01
CA ASN A 170 -20.13 -158.15 28.87
C ASN A 170 -20.05 -159.09 30.09
N LYS A 171 -21.21 -159.70 30.39
CA LYS A 171 -21.45 -161.05 30.95
C LYS A 171 -21.27 -161.30 32.45
N MET A 172 -22.43 -161.33 33.13
CA MET A 172 -22.72 -162.30 34.20
C MET A 172 -22.32 -163.73 33.81
N ARG A 173 -21.99 -164.57 34.81
CA ARG A 173 -22.78 -165.78 35.19
C ARG A 173 -21.93 -166.83 35.93
N GLY A 174 -22.44 -167.27 37.08
CA GLY A 174 -22.16 -168.59 37.68
C GLY A 174 -21.29 -168.55 38.95
N LEU A 175 -21.76 -168.03 40.08
CA LEU A 175 -22.54 -168.80 41.05
C LEU A 175 -22.12 -170.28 41.14
N ALA A 176 -21.41 -170.56 42.23
CA ALA A 176 -21.95 -171.40 43.28
C ALA A 176 -21.89 -172.92 43.08
N VAL A 177 -21.36 -173.52 44.15
CA VAL A 177 -22.08 -174.59 44.86
C VAL A 177 -21.95 -175.96 44.21
N LYS A 178 -20.86 -176.63 44.53
CA LYS A 178 -21.00 -177.98 45.06
C LYS A 178 -19.81 -178.27 45.98
N LEU A 179 -19.83 -177.67 47.17
CA LEU A 179 -20.44 -178.29 48.36
C LEU A 179 -19.60 -179.47 48.90
N LYS A 180 -18.96 -179.19 50.03
CA LYS A 180 -19.49 -179.69 51.32
C LYS A 180 -19.50 -181.21 51.50
N LYS A 181 -18.41 -181.92 51.19
CA LYS A 181 -18.28 -183.32 51.64
C LYS A 181 -16.96 -183.77 52.25
N LYS A 182 -15.87 -183.00 52.18
CA LYS A 182 -14.62 -183.37 52.90
C LYS A 182 -14.33 -182.45 54.10
N LEU A 183 -15.42 -182.07 54.76
CA LEU A 183 -15.50 -181.29 56.02
C LEU A 183 -14.96 -182.07 57.24
N GLN A 184 -14.37 -183.26 57.06
CA GLN A 184 -14.03 -184.15 58.17
C GLN A 184 -12.57 -184.62 58.16
N GLU A 185 -11.83 -184.43 57.07
CA GLU A 185 -10.35 -184.48 57.07
C GLU A 185 -9.75 -183.16 57.61
N GLN A 186 -10.60 -182.17 57.85
CA GLN A 186 -10.24 -180.88 58.43
C GLN A 186 -9.89 -180.91 59.93
N THR A 187 -10.11 -181.99 60.69
CA THR A 187 -9.92 -181.90 62.15
C THR A 187 -8.46 -182.11 62.61
N GLY A 188 -7.62 -182.78 61.82
CA GLY A 188 -6.20 -182.99 62.16
C GLY A 188 -5.26 -181.91 61.62
N GLN A 189 -5.61 -181.27 60.50
CA GLN A 189 -4.77 -180.24 59.85
C GLN A 189 -4.95 -178.84 60.46
N LEU A 190 -5.93 -178.65 61.35
CA LEU A 190 -6.23 -177.35 61.97
C LEU A 190 -5.22 -176.95 63.06
N GLN A 191 -4.57 -177.90 63.76
CA GLN A 191 -3.62 -177.54 64.83
C GLN A 191 -2.26 -177.04 64.32
N GLU A 192 -1.83 -177.44 63.12
CA GLU A 192 -0.57 -176.96 62.52
C GLU A 192 -0.73 -175.60 61.81
N MET A 193 -1.94 -175.28 61.31
CA MET A 193 -2.25 -174.00 60.66
C MET A 193 -2.41 -172.84 61.66
N GLU A 194 -2.80 -173.12 62.90
CA GLU A 194 -3.08 -172.08 63.90
C GLU A 194 -1.79 -171.38 64.39
N GLN A 195 -0.68 -172.11 64.47
CA GLN A 195 0.61 -171.55 64.90
C GLN A 195 1.31 -170.69 63.83
N GLN A 196 0.99 -170.89 62.54
CA GLN A 196 1.53 -170.09 61.43
C GLN A 196 0.74 -168.79 61.18
N GLN A 197 -0.49 -168.67 61.70
CA GLN A 197 -1.35 -167.50 61.47
C GLN A 197 -0.99 -166.29 62.37
N SER A 198 -0.40 -166.50 63.56
CA SER A 198 -0.07 -165.39 64.49
C SER A 198 1.09 -164.52 64.00
N VAL A 199 2.11 -165.12 63.35
CA VAL A 199 3.29 -164.39 62.83
C VAL A 199 2.95 -163.54 61.60
N HIS A 200 1.96 -163.95 60.79
CA HIS A 200 1.61 -163.26 59.56
C HIS A 200 0.75 -162.01 59.77
N VAL A 201 0.02 -161.91 60.89
CA VAL A 201 -0.78 -160.74 61.26
C VAL A 201 0.11 -159.59 61.74
N ALA A 202 1.18 -159.89 62.51
CA ALA A 202 2.12 -158.88 62.99
C ALA A 202 2.86 -158.16 61.84
N LYS A 203 3.37 -158.91 60.85
CA LYS A 203 4.07 -158.31 59.68
C LYS A 203 3.17 -157.53 58.73
N LYS A 204 1.85 -157.76 58.73
CA LYS A 204 0.91 -157.04 57.85
C LYS A 204 0.56 -155.65 58.39
N ALA A 205 0.61 -155.46 59.72
CA ALA A 205 0.36 -154.17 60.37
C ALA A 205 1.50 -153.17 60.10
N GLU A 206 2.76 -153.59 60.23
CA GLU A 206 3.94 -152.73 59.97
C GLU A 206 4.00 -152.24 58.50
N LEU A 207 3.55 -153.07 57.55
CA LEU A 207 3.55 -152.73 56.13
C LEU A 207 2.46 -151.72 55.73
N GLU A 208 1.34 -151.65 56.47
CA GLU A 208 0.31 -150.63 56.25
C GLU A 208 0.72 -149.25 56.78
N GLU A 209 1.47 -149.20 57.88
CA GLU A 209 1.88 -147.94 58.51
C GLU A 209 2.93 -147.21 57.65
N ALA A 210 3.90 -147.95 57.09
CA ALA A 210 4.87 -147.40 56.13
C ALA A 210 4.20 -146.87 54.85
N ARG A 211 3.10 -147.48 54.38
CA ARG A 211 2.34 -147.00 53.20
C ARG A 211 1.58 -145.70 53.46
N LYS A 212 1.16 -145.44 54.70
CA LYS A 212 0.50 -144.16 55.06
C LYS A 212 1.49 -143.00 55.08
N GLN A 213 2.70 -143.22 55.59
CA GLN A 213 3.76 -142.19 55.59
C GLN A 213 4.20 -141.80 54.17
N LEU A 214 4.31 -142.76 53.25
CA LEU A 214 4.69 -142.48 51.86
C LEU A 214 3.64 -141.62 51.11
N LYS A 215 2.36 -141.78 51.42
CA LYS A 215 1.26 -140.98 50.82
C LYS A 215 1.23 -139.54 51.32
N LEU A 216 1.64 -139.28 52.56
CA LEU A 216 1.71 -137.92 53.10
C LEU A 216 2.82 -137.13 52.43
N LEU A 217 4.01 -137.72 52.32
CA LEU A 217 5.16 -137.10 51.63
C LEU A 217 4.88 -136.81 50.14
N GLN A 218 4.12 -137.67 49.45
CA GLN A 218 3.71 -137.40 48.07
C GLN A 218 2.79 -136.18 47.95
N ARG A 219 1.85 -135.99 48.89
CA ARG A 219 0.97 -134.82 48.92
C ARG A 219 1.74 -133.52 49.16
N GLU A 220 2.67 -133.52 50.10
CA GLU A 220 3.49 -132.34 50.39
C GLU A 220 4.36 -131.94 49.19
N HIS A 221 4.89 -132.92 48.44
CA HIS A 221 5.67 -132.65 47.24
C HIS A 221 4.83 -132.06 46.10
N GLU A 222 3.59 -132.53 45.89
CA GLU A 222 2.67 -131.97 44.89
C GLU A 222 2.24 -130.53 45.23
N GLU A 223 2.05 -130.23 46.52
CA GLU A 223 1.67 -128.90 47.00
C GLU A 223 2.83 -127.89 46.85
N GLN A 224 4.06 -128.32 47.16
CA GLN A 224 5.26 -127.50 46.91
C GLN A 224 5.50 -127.24 45.42
N GLN A 225 5.24 -128.21 44.54
CA GLN A 225 5.34 -128.00 43.09
C GLN A 225 4.35 -126.95 42.57
N LYS A 226 3.09 -126.96 43.04
CA LYS A 226 2.10 -125.93 42.69
C LYS A 226 2.52 -124.52 43.14
N ASN A 227 3.11 -124.40 44.32
CA ASN A 227 3.60 -123.11 44.82
C ASN A 227 4.80 -122.57 44.03
N ILE A 228 5.67 -123.44 43.52
CA ILE A 228 6.79 -123.01 42.67
C ILE A 228 6.28 -122.49 41.31
N GLU A 229 5.26 -123.13 40.74
CA GLU A 229 4.67 -122.68 39.48
C GLU A 229 3.92 -121.36 39.62
N SER A 230 3.16 -121.16 40.71
CA SER A 230 2.46 -119.89 40.97
C SER A 230 3.46 -118.72 41.09
N LEU A 231 4.52 -118.89 41.89
CA LEU A 231 5.56 -117.87 42.05
C LEU A 231 6.31 -117.53 40.75
N LYS A 232 6.50 -118.51 39.85
CA LYS A 232 7.10 -118.26 38.53
C LYS A 232 6.19 -117.38 37.65
N THR A 233 4.89 -117.66 37.62
CA THR A 233 3.94 -116.87 36.83
C THR A 233 3.81 -115.43 37.35
N GLU A 234 3.87 -115.24 38.66
CA GLU A 234 3.86 -113.92 39.29
C GLU A 234 5.14 -113.12 39.00
N ASN A 235 6.31 -113.76 39.07
CA ASN A 235 7.58 -113.14 38.71
C ASN A 235 7.62 -112.68 37.24
N GLN A 236 6.99 -113.44 36.35
CA GLN A 236 6.92 -113.10 34.92
C GLN A 236 5.99 -111.91 34.65
N LYS A 237 4.88 -111.78 35.40
CA LYS A 237 4.00 -110.60 35.38
C LYS A 237 4.67 -109.34 35.92
N LEU A 238 5.45 -109.46 37.00
CA LEU A 238 6.21 -108.32 37.55
C LEU A 238 7.30 -107.84 36.57
N LYS A 239 7.92 -108.75 35.81
CA LYS A 239 8.89 -108.39 34.77
C LYS A 239 8.25 -107.66 33.58
N SER A 240 7.05 -108.02 33.13
CA SER A 240 6.37 -107.30 32.05
C SER A 240 5.85 -105.94 32.50
N SER A 241 5.30 -105.85 33.72
CA SER A 241 4.88 -104.57 34.32
C SER A 241 6.05 -103.59 34.49
N ARG A 242 7.23 -104.07 34.93
CA ARG A 242 8.45 -103.24 35.03
C ARG A 242 8.93 -102.72 33.67
N LYS A 243 8.75 -103.49 32.60
CA LYS A 243 9.08 -103.03 31.23
C LYS A 243 8.10 -101.96 30.74
N GLN A 244 6.80 -102.09 31.03
CA GLN A 244 5.81 -101.06 30.71
C GLN A 244 6.08 -99.75 31.46
N ALA A 245 6.46 -99.80 32.74
CA ALA A 245 6.83 -98.61 33.51
C ALA A 245 8.06 -97.88 32.91
N ASN A 246 9.05 -98.61 32.40
CA ASN A 246 10.21 -98.01 31.74
C ASN A 246 9.86 -97.35 30.39
N VAL A 247 8.91 -97.90 29.63
CA VAL A 247 8.42 -97.28 28.37
C VAL A 247 7.65 -96.00 28.68
N LEU A 248 6.78 -96.01 29.69
CA LEU A 248 6.06 -94.80 30.12
C LEU A 248 7.02 -93.70 30.59
N ASN A 249 8.08 -94.03 31.33
CA ASN A 249 9.08 -93.03 31.72
C ASN A 249 9.80 -92.43 30.50
N LEU A 250 10.12 -93.22 29.47
CA LEU A 250 10.72 -92.71 28.23
C LEU A 250 9.73 -91.85 27.43
N GLU A 251 8.46 -92.19 27.43
CA GLU A 251 7.40 -91.38 26.80
C GLU A 251 7.16 -90.07 27.55
N ILE A 252 7.19 -90.09 28.89
CA ILE A 252 7.13 -88.90 29.73
C ILE A 252 8.36 -88.02 29.49
N GLU A 253 9.57 -88.59 29.48
CA GLU A 253 10.80 -87.85 29.23
C GLU A 253 10.84 -87.27 27.79
N ALA A 254 10.32 -87.99 26.80
CA ALA A 254 10.16 -87.49 25.44
C ALA A 254 9.11 -86.37 25.36
N ALA A 255 7.99 -86.50 26.09
CA ALA A 255 6.96 -85.47 26.17
C ALA A 255 7.46 -84.22 26.91
N GLU A 256 8.21 -84.37 27.99
CA GLU A 256 8.85 -83.29 28.76
C GLU A 256 9.89 -82.56 27.91
N LYS A 257 10.72 -83.30 27.17
CA LYS A 257 11.69 -82.70 26.25
C LYS A 257 11.01 -81.94 25.11
N SER A 258 9.95 -82.50 24.54
CA SER A 258 9.13 -81.84 23.52
C SER A 258 8.43 -80.58 24.07
N LEU A 259 7.91 -80.65 25.30
CA LEU A 259 7.32 -79.51 26.00
C LEU A 259 8.36 -78.43 26.29
N MET A 260 9.58 -78.81 26.68
CA MET A 260 10.70 -77.89 26.92
C MET A 260 11.16 -77.22 25.61
N GLU A 261 11.23 -77.97 24.51
CA GLU A 261 11.50 -77.43 23.18
C GLU A 261 10.37 -76.50 22.69
N ALA A 262 9.11 -76.85 22.96
CA ALA A 262 7.97 -76.00 22.63
C ALA A 262 7.95 -74.70 23.45
N THR A 263 8.22 -74.78 24.76
CA THR A 263 8.29 -73.61 25.64
C THR A 263 9.48 -72.72 25.34
N THR A 264 10.65 -73.28 25.02
CA THR A 264 11.81 -72.49 24.58
C THR A 264 11.58 -71.82 23.23
N LYS A 265 10.95 -72.51 22.26
CA LYS A 265 10.53 -71.88 20.99
C LYS A 265 9.48 -70.79 21.20
N LEU A 266 8.53 -70.99 22.12
CA LEU A 266 7.51 -70.00 22.45
C LEU A 266 8.14 -68.78 23.16
N ALA A 267 9.11 -68.99 24.04
CA ALA A 267 9.90 -67.92 24.66
C ALA A 267 10.74 -67.13 23.62
N ALA A 268 11.36 -67.82 22.66
CA ALA A 268 12.08 -67.16 21.57
C ALA A 268 11.14 -66.34 20.67
N LYS A 269 9.98 -66.90 20.31
CA LYS A 269 8.98 -66.20 19.47
C LYS A 269 8.32 -65.03 20.20
N THR A 270 8.11 -65.13 21.50
CA THR A 270 7.63 -64.01 22.33
C THR A 270 8.67 -62.90 22.43
N GLY A 271 9.96 -63.24 22.61
CA GLY A 271 11.05 -62.26 22.56
C GLY A 271 11.21 -61.58 21.19
N GLU A 272 11.08 -62.33 20.09
CA GLU A 272 11.05 -61.77 18.74
C GLU A 272 9.86 -60.82 18.56
N LEU A 273 8.66 -61.19 19.01
CA LEU A 273 7.46 -60.33 18.97
C LEU A 273 7.62 -59.05 19.80
N GLU A 274 8.22 -59.13 20.99
CA GLU A 274 8.52 -57.95 21.81
C GLU A 274 9.50 -57.01 21.11
N SER A 275 10.54 -57.56 20.48
CA SER A 275 11.51 -56.77 19.70
C SER A 275 10.86 -56.09 18.49
N LEU A 276 9.95 -56.80 17.80
CA LEU A 276 9.21 -56.27 16.66
C LEU A 276 8.21 -55.19 17.10
N ASN A 277 7.54 -55.39 18.23
CA ASN A 277 6.66 -54.38 18.83
C ASN A 277 7.42 -53.13 19.27
N ALA A 278 8.60 -53.28 19.86
CA ALA A 278 9.45 -52.14 20.21
C ALA A 278 9.91 -51.37 18.95
N LEU A 279 10.22 -52.08 17.86
CA LEU A 279 10.60 -51.48 16.59
C LEU A 279 9.40 -50.77 15.93
N LEU A 280 8.21 -51.38 15.95
CA LEU A 280 6.97 -50.76 15.50
C LEU A 280 6.66 -49.49 16.28
N SER A 281 6.74 -49.53 17.62
CA SER A 281 6.52 -48.35 18.46
C SER A 281 7.50 -47.22 18.17
N ASN A 282 8.78 -47.53 17.95
CA ASN A 282 9.77 -46.54 17.51
C ASN A 282 9.42 -45.96 16.14
N LYS A 283 8.99 -46.80 15.19
CA LYS A 283 8.58 -46.33 13.86
C LYS A 283 7.32 -45.46 13.94
N GLU A 284 6.34 -45.82 14.75
CA GLU A 284 5.17 -44.99 15.03
C GLU A 284 5.58 -43.64 15.63
N HIS A 285 6.50 -43.62 16.59
CA HIS A 285 7.02 -42.37 17.14
C HIS A 285 7.66 -41.50 16.05
N THR A 286 8.51 -42.07 15.20
CA THR A 286 9.11 -41.32 14.07
C THR A 286 8.07 -40.83 13.07
N ILE A 287 7.02 -41.62 12.79
CA ILE A 287 5.92 -41.19 11.91
C ILE A 287 5.15 -40.02 12.55
N THR A 288 4.91 -40.05 13.85
CA THR A 288 4.24 -38.92 14.54
C THR A 288 5.10 -37.65 14.55
N GLN A 289 6.43 -37.77 14.69
CA GLN A 289 7.35 -36.63 14.60
C GLN A 289 7.37 -36.05 13.18
N LEU A 290 7.51 -36.88 12.15
CA LEU A 290 7.49 -36.43 10.75
C LEU A 290 6.16 -35.78 10.38
N ARG A 291 5.03 -36.31 10.87
CA ARG A 291 3.72 -35.67 10.68
C ARG A 291 3.63 -34.28 11.33
N LYS A 292 4.25 -34.08 12.50
CA LYS A 292 4.33 -32.76 13.13
C LYS A 292 5.22 -31.80 12.35
N GLU A 293 6.36 -32.26 11.85
CA GLU A 293 7.22 -31.45 10.98
C GLU A 293 6.50 -31.05 9.68
N ILE A 294 5.82 -31.99 9.03
CA ILE A 294 5.01 -31.70 7.83
C ILE A 294 3.96 -30.63 8.15
N ALA A 295 3.23 -30.76 9.26
CA ALA A 295 2.22 -29.76 9.65
C ALA A 295 2.82 -28.36 9.92
N ILE A 296 4.01 -28.28 10.52
CA ILE A 296 4.70 -26.99 10.73
C ILE A 296 5.13 -26.38 9.40
N VAL A 297 5.68 -27.21 8.49
CA VAL A 297 6.12 -26.74 7.17
C VAL A 297 4.93 -26.32 6.31
N GLU A 298 3.81 -27.04 6.37
CA GLU A 298 2.56 -26.65 5.70
C GLU A 298 2.03 -25.32 6.24
N SER A 299 1.98 -25.15 7.57
CA SER A 299 1.58 -23.87 8.17
C SER A 299 2.51 -22.73 7.79
N ALA A 300 3.83 -22.96 7.73
CA ALA A 300 4.80 -21.96 7.31
C ALA A 300 4.60 -21.59 5.83
N LYS A 301 4.43 -22.58 4.95
CA LYS A 301 4.12 -22.40 3.52
C LYS A 301 2.85 -21.58 3.32
N ASP A 302 1.79 -21.87 4.08
CA ASP A 302 0.52 -21.14 3.96
C ASP A 302 0.66 -19.69 4.42
N SER A 303 1.41 -19.43 5.50
CA SER A 303 1.70 -18.07 5.96
C SER A 303 2.56 -17.28 4.95
N GLU A 304 3.52 -17.94 4.31
CA GLU A 304 4.38 -17.32 3.29
C GLU A 304 3.60 -17.07 1.99
N ALA A 305 2.66 -17.95 1.64
CA ALA A 305 1.75 -17.75 0.51
C ALA A 305 0.78 -16.56 0.74
N LEU A 306 0.27 -16.39 1.97
CA LEU A 306 -0.52 -15.22 2.35
C LEU A 306 0.31 -13.94 2.27
N HIS A 307 1.52 -13.93 2.83
CA HIS A 307 2.42 -12.79 2.76
C HIS A 307 2.80 -12.44 1.30
N ALA A 308 3.05 -13.44 0.45
CA ALA A 308 3.31 -13.22 -0.97
C ALA A 308 2.09 -12.62 -1.70
N LYS A 309 0.88 -13.01 -1.30
CA LYS A 309 -0.36 -12.43 -1.82
C LYS A 309 -0.53 -10.98 -1.38
N GLU A 310 -0.31 -10.66 -0.11
CA GLU A 310 -0.33 -9.29 0.40
C GLU A 310 0.71 -8.40 -0.28
N LEU A 311 1.93 -8.91 -0.47
CA LEU A 311 2.99 -8.19 -1.18
C LEU A 311 2.59 -7.92 -2.63
N LYS A 312 1.93 -8.89 -3.28
CA LYS A 312 1.40 -8.70 -4.63
C LYS A 312 0.30 -7.65 -4.68
N GLU A 313 -0.65 -7.69 -3.75
CA GLU A 313 -1.71 -6.67 -3.64
C GLU A 313 -1.13 -5.27 -3.40
N GLN A 314 -0.07 -5.14 -2.58
CA GLN A 314 0.64 -3.87 -2.39
C GLN A 314 1.36 -3.40 -3.67
N VAL A 315 2.01 -4.31 -4.40
CA VAL A 315 2.66 -3.99 -5.68
C VAL A 315 1.62 -3.54 -6.71
N ASP A 316 0.47 -4.21 -6.79
CA ASP A 316 -0.61 -3.85 -7.71
C ASP A 316 -1.18 -2.47 -7.38
N LEU A 317 -1.40 -2.16 -6.09
CA LEU A 317 -1.83 -0.84 -5.63
C LEU A 317 -0.80 0.25 -5.99
N LEU A 318 0.49 -0.01 -5.77
CA LEU A 318 1.56 0.93 -6.13
C LEU A 318 1.65 1.14 -7.66
N GLN A 319 1.41 0.10 -8.46
CA GLN A 319 1.36 0.21 -9.91
C GLN A 319 0.17 1.06 -10.37
N GLU A 320 -0.98 0.93 -9.73
CA GLU A 320 -2.16 1.75 -10.03
C GLU A 320 -1.94 3.21 -9.65
N GLN A 321 -1.43 3.48 -8.45
CA GLN A 321 -1.04 4.84 -8.04
C GLN A 321 0.01 5.46 -8.97
N LEU A 322 0.97 4.67 -9.46
CA LEU A 322 1.96 5.14 -10.44
C LEU A 322 1.30 5.50 -11.77
N LYS A 323 0.35 4.70 -12.26
CA LYS A 323 -0.42 5.00 -13.49
C LYS A 323 -1.21 6.30 -13.34
N ASP A 324 -1.89 6.48 -12.21
CA ASP A 324 -2.65 7.69 -11.91
C ASP A 324 -1.75 8.92 -11.83
N ALA A 325 -0.59 8.81 -11.16
CA ALA A 325 0.39 9.88 -11.08
C ALA A 325 0.98 10.24 -12.45
N VAL A 326 1.22 9.24 -13.32
CA VAL A 326 1.67 9.46 -14.70
C VAL A 326 0.59 10.15 -15.53
N HIS A 327 -0.67 9.72 -15.42
CA HIS A 327 -1.79 10.36 -16.09
C HIS A 327 -1.99 11.81 -15.63
N ALA A 328 -1.98 12.07 -14.32
CA ALA A 328 -2.04 13.43 -13.76
C ALA A 328 -0.86 14.30 -14.24
N LYS A 329 0.35 13.74 -14.34
CA LYS A 329 1.53 14.43 -14.90
C LYS A 329 1.36 14.73 -16.39
N GLN A 330 0.75 13.84 -17.15
CA GLN A 330 0.45 14.05 -18.57
C GLN A 330 -0.53 15.22 -18.75
N VAL A 331 -1.65 15.20 -18.02
CA VAL A 331 -2.68 16.26 -18.06
C VAL A 331 -2.09 17.61 -17.67
N THR A 332 -1.31 17.67 -16.58
CA THR A 332 -0.63 18.92 -16.17
C THR A 332 0.41 19.38 -17.20
N SER A 333 1.11 18.46 -17.88
CA SER A 333 2.02 18.81 -18.98
C SER A 333 1.28 19.37 -20.19
N GLU A 334 0.08 18.86 -20.51
CA GLU A 334 -0.74 19.37 -21.61
C GLU A 334 -1.31 20.74 -21.30
N ALA A 335 -1.86 20.93 -20.09
CA ALA A 335 -2.30 22.24 -19.61
C ALA A 335 -1.16 23.27 -19.61
N ARG A 336 0.06 22.87 -19.21
CA ARG A 336 1.25 23.73 -19.27
C ARG A 336 1.59 24.14 -20.70
N LYS A 337 1.53 23.21 -21.67
CA LYS A 337 1.76 23.53 -23.09
C LYS A 337 0.71 24.51 -23.62
N GLN A 338 -0.56 24.33 -23.25
CA GLN A 338 -1.62 25.28 -23.64
C GLN A 338 -1.40 26.68 -23.04
N LEU A 339 -0.98 26.75 -21.77
CA LEU A 339 -0.64 28.03 -21.14
C LEU A 339 0.59 28.69 -21.79
N GLU A 340 1.57 27.89 -22.22
CA GLU A 340 2.77 28.40 -22.90
C GLU A 340 2.41 28.97 -24.28
N LEU A 341 1.51 28.29 -25.02
CA LEU A 341 0.96 28.80 -26.28
C LEU A 341 0.16 30.09 -26.10
N SER A 342 -0.67 30.19 -25.05
CA SER A 342 -1.43 31.42 -24.78
C SER A 342 -0.52 32.57 -24.35
N GLN A 343 0.52 32.30 -23.56
CA GLN A 343 1.54 33.30 -23.23
C GLN A 343 2.32 33.78 -24.46
N GLU A 344 2.63 32.89 -25.39
CA GLU A 344 3.29 33.27 -26.64
C GLU A 344 2.37 34.11 -27.53
N GLY A 345 1.07 33.76 -27.60
CA GLY A 345 0.06 34.58 -28.28
C GLY A 345 -0.07 35.98 -27.68
N LEU A 346 -0.20 36.09 -26.35
CA LEU A 346 -0.26 37.38 -25.66
C LEU A 346 1.02 38.21 -25.85
N LYS A 347 2.20 37.57 -25.94
CA LYS A 347 3.45 38.27 -26.24
C LYS A 347 3.46 38.83 -27.67
N GLN A 348 2.95 38.08 -28.65
CA GLN A 348 2.83 38.54 -30.02
C GLN A 348 1.86 39.74 -30.12
N GLU A 349 0.71 39.68 -29.44
CA GLU A 349 -0.23 40.80 -29.35
C GLU A 349 0.40 42.03 -28.69
N LEU A 350 1.16 41.86 -27.62
CA LEU A 350 1.86 42.95 -26.93
C LEU A 350 2.91 43.60 -27.85
N GLU A 351 3.71 42.80 -28.56
CA GLU A 351 4.66 43.33 -29.54
C GLU A 351 3.97 44.03 -30.71
N GLN A 352 2.81 43.55 -31.15
CA GLN A 352 1.99 44.22 -32.16
C GLN A 352 1.49 45.59 -31.67
N ILE A 353 0.91 45.65 -30.46
CA ILE A 353 0.44 46.91 -29.86
C ILE A 353 1.60 47.89 -29.67
N LYS A 354 2.79 47.43 -29.25
CA LYS A 354 3.98 48.29 -29.17
C LYS A 354 4.35 48.87 -30.53
N LEU A 355 4.28 48.07 -31.59
CA LEU A 355 4.57 48.51 -32.95
C LEU A 355 3.55 49.56 -33.39
N GLU A 356 2.26 49.33 -33.15
CA GLU A 356 1.18 50.29 -33.42
C GLU A 356 1.39 51.61 -32.64
N ILE A 357 1.73 51.55 -31.34
CA ILE A 357 2.04 52.73 -30.53
C ILE A 357 3.24 53.48 -31.11
N SER A 358 4.31 52.76 -31.50
CA SER A 358 5.50 53.39 -32.09
C SER A 358 5.18 54.09 -33.41
N GLN A 359 4.29 53.49 -34.22
CA GLN A 359 3.83 54.06 -35.47
C GLN A 359 2.95 55.29 -35.23
N CYS A 360 1.95 55.22 -34.35
CA CYS A 360 1.13 56.38 -33.97
C CYS A 360 1.97 57.52 -33.38
N SER A 361 2.99 57.20 -32.58
CA SER A 361 3.93 58.19 -32.04
C SER A 361 4.76 58.84 -33.15
N ALA A 362 5.23 58.07 -34.13
CA ALA A 362 5.97 58.60 -35.27
C ALA A 362 5.09 59.51 -36.13
N GLU A 363 3.86 59.08 -36.44
CA GLU A 363 2.86 59.86 -37.18
C GLU A 363 2.51 61.16 -36.45
N SER A 364 2.30 61.11 -35.13
CA SER A 364 2.05 62.29 -34.30
C SER A 364 3.23 63.27 -34.32
N SER A 365 4.47 62.76 -34.20
CA SER A 365 5.67 63.60 -34.27
C SER A 365 5.86 64.26 -35.64
N ALA A 366 5.54 63.55 -36.73
CA ALA A 366 5.59 64.08 -38.09
C ALA A 366 4.53 65.16 -38.32
N ALA A 367 3.31 64.96 -37.80
CA ALA A 367 2.25 65.97 -37.83
C ALA A 367 2.62 67.22 -37.03
N LEU A 368 3.24 67.06 -35.85
CA LEU A 368 3.75 68.18 -35.06
C LEU A 368 4.84 68.97 -35.81
N LEU A 369 5.80 68.29 -36.43
CA LEU A 369 6.82 68.95 -37.26
C LEU A 369 6.21 69.69 -38.46
N SER A 370 5.20 69.09 -39.12
CA SER A 370 4.51 69.74 -40.24
C SER A 370 3.77 71.01 -39.79
N THR A 371 3.00 70.92 -38.71
CA THR A 371 2.25 72.08 -38.16
C THR A 371 3.19 73.16 -37.63
N GLN A 372 4.32 72.79 -37.03
CA GLN A 372 5.34 73.76 -36.60
C GLN A 372 5.99 74.47 -37.79
N ASN A 373 6.31 73.75 -38.86
CA ASN A 373 6.82 74.35 -40.10
C ASN A 373 5.80 75.31 -40.74
N GLU A 374 4.51 74.97 -40.73
CA GLU A 374 3.45 75.86 -41.20
C GLU A 374 3.31 77.10 -40.32
N LYS A 375 3.36 76.94 -38.99
CA LYS A 375 3.36 78.04 -38.03
C LYS A 375 4.53 78.99 -38.29
N GLU A 376 5.75 78.48 -38.44
CA GLU A 376 6.94 79.30 -38.73
C GLU A 376 6.79 80.07 -40.05
N LYS A 377 6.24 79.45 -41.10
CA LYS A 377 5.95 80.15 -42.37
C LYS A 377 4.91 81.26 -42.20
N LEU A 378 3.87 81.03 -41.41
CA LEU A 378 2.84 82.03 -41.12
C LEU A 378 3.41 83.17 -40.28
N GLU A 379 4.24 82.88 -39.27
CA GLU A 379 4.93 83.88 -38.45
C GLU A 379 5.87 84.74 -39.31
N GLN A 380 6.64 84.13 -40.22
CA GLN A 380 7.48 84.87 -41.16
C GLN A 380 6.64 85.78 -42.07
N ARG A 381 5.51 85.30 -42.59
CA ARG A 381 4.62 86.11 -43.43
C ARG A 381 3.98 87.23 -42.63
N LEU A 382 3.56 86.97 -41.40
CA LEU A 382 3.01 87.98 -40.49
C LEU A 382 4.05 89.07 -40.21
N HIS A 383 5.29 88.69 -39.89
CA HIS A 383 6.38 89.63 -39.68
C HIS A 383 6.66 90.49 -40.93
N GLN A 384 6.69 89.88 -42.12
CA GLN A 384 6.82 90.63 -43.38
C GLN A 384 5.68 91.63 -43.56
N THR A 385 4.42 91.23 -43.32
CA THR A 385 3.27 92.14 -43.41
C THR A 385 3.31 93.24 -42.36
N GLU A 386 3.79 92.97 -41.15
CA GLU A 386 3.98 94.00 -40.12
C GLU A 386 5.04 95.01 -40.52
N VAL A 387 6.15 94.57 -41.12
CA VAL A 387 7.19 95.47 -41.66
C VAL A 387 6.61 96.32 -42.79
N TYR A 388 5.88 95.73 -43.74
CA TYR A 388 5.20 96.48 -44.80
C TYR A 388 4.16 97.47 -44.27
N LEU A 389 3.41 97.09 -43.22
CA LEU A 389 2.45 97.98 -42.57
C LEU A 389 3.17 99.15 -41.91
N LYS A 390 4.29 98.92 -41.20
CA LYS A 390 5.11 99.99 -40.62
C LYS A 390 5.69 100.91 -41.69
N GLU A 391 6.20 100.35 -42.80
CA GLU A 391 6.71 101.15 -43.91
C GLU A 391 5.61 101.99 -44.58
N THR A 392 4.43 101.43 -44.80
CA THR A 392 3.29 102.16 -45.37
C THR A 392 2.77 103.21 -44.40
N GLN A 393 2.78 102.94 -43.09
CA GLN A 393 2.44 103.93 -42.06
C GLN A 393 3.44 105.09 -42.04
N ILE A 394 4.74 104.83 -42.15
CA ILE A 394 5.77 105.88 -42.27
C ILE A 394 5.57 106.69 -43.56
N LYS A 395 5.31 106.02 -44.69
CA LYS A 395 5.01 106.69 -45.97
C LYS A 395 3.76 107.56 -45.86
N LEU A 396 2.70 107.04 -45.23
CA LEU A 396 1.47 107.78 -44.98
C LEU A 396 1.77 109.00 -44.09
N GLN A 397 2.50 108.84 -43.00
CA GLN A 397 2.88 109.95 -42.12
C GLN A 397 3.72 111.01 -42.85
N ASN A 398 4.62 110.61 -43.74
CA ASN A 398 5.39 111.55 -44.57
C ASN A 398 4.51 112.28 -45.58
N VAL A 399 3.57 111.58 -46.22
CA VAL A 399 2.57 112.18 -47.12
C VAL A 399 1.64 113.09 -46.34
N GLU A 400 1.18 112.70 -45.15
CA GLU A 400 0.37 113.53 -44.26
C GLU A 400 1.13 114.77 -43.80
N GLY A 401 2.42 114.67 -43.48
CA GLY A 401 3.28 115.82 -43.19
C GLY A 401 3.44 116.76 -44.40
N SER A 402 3.63 116.18 -45.59
CA SER A 402 3.70 116.92 -46.86
C SER A 402 2.35 117.57 -47.20
N LEU A 403 1.25 116.87 -46.97
CA LEU A 403 -0.12 117.31 -47.22
C LEU A 403 -0.52 118.35 -46.17
N ASN A 404 -0.08 118.24 -44.92
CA ASN A 404 -0.25 119.28 -43.91
C ASN A 404 0.55 120.53 -44.27
N SER A 405 1.79 120.38 -44.75
CA SER A 405 2.58 121.50 -45.29
C SER A 405 1.90 122.12 -46.51
N LEU A 406 1.40 121.30 -47.43
CA LEU A 406 0.62 121.75 -48.57
C LEU A 406 -0.75 122.30 -48.16
N ARG A 407 -1.34 121.87 -47.05
CA ARG A 407 -2.58 122.41 -46.48
C ARG A 407 -2.33 123.72 -45.77
N THR A 408 -1.18 123.92 -45.14
CA THR A 408 -0.80 125.23 -44.60
C THR A 408 -0.51 126.18 -45.75
N GLU A 409 0.25 125.75 -46.76
CA GLU A 409 0.45 126.52 -47.99
C GLU A 409 -0.86 126.75 -48.72
N HIS A 410 -1.74 125.76 -48.82
CA HIS A 410 -3.07 125.89 -49.41
C HIS A 410 -3.99 126.69 -48.50
N ALA A 411 -3.84 126.72 -47.18
CA ALA A 411 -4.61 127.57 -46.28
C ALA A 411 -4.13 129.01 -46.39
N GLU A 412 -2.83 129.25 -46.57
CA GLU A 412 -2.27 130.54 -46.92
C GLU A 412 -2.71 130.95 -48.33
N TYR A 413 -2.65 130.03 -49.30
CA TYR A 413 -3.12 130.22 -50.65
C TYR A 413 -4.63 130.35 -50.69
N LYS A 414 -5.41 129.72 -49.82
CA LYS A 414 -6.86 129.81 -49.65
C LYS A 414 -7.21 131.01 -48.80
N GLN A 415 -6.36 131.55 -47.94
CA GLN A 415 -6.57 132.88 -47.38
C GLN A 415 -6.31 133.92 -48.47
N LYS A 416 -5.24 133.76 -49.25
CA LYS A 416 -4.95 134.54 -50.47
C LYS A 416 -6.02 134.34 -51.54
N ALA A 417 -6.58 133.14 -51.64
CA ALA A 417 -7.49 132.75 -52.69
C ALA A 417 -8.94 132.80 -52.24
N GLN A 418 -9.32 132.79 -50.96
CA GLN A 418 -10.62 133.22 -50.37
C GLN A 418 -10.63 134.74 -50.19
N ALA A 419 -9.48 135.39 -50.12
CA ALA A 419 -9.42 136.79 -50.51
C ALA A 419 -9.81 136.96 -51.99
N VAL A 420 -9.53 135.97 -52.86
CA VAL A 420 -9.93 135.95 -54.29
C VAL A 420 -11.27 135.20 -54.58
N LEU A 421 -11.73 134.32 -53.69
CA LEU A 421 -12.82 133.32 -53.76
C LEU A 421 -13.74 133.44 -52.54
N ARG A 422 -13.74 134.61 -51.88
CA ARG A 422 -14.99 135.30 -51.55
C ARG A 422 -15.84 135.57 -52.80
N LYS A 423 -15.34 135.20 -53.98
CA LYS A 423 -15.93 135.40 -55.28
C LYS A 423 -16.51 134.17 -55.98
N GLN A 424 -16.37 132.92 -55.52
CA GLN A 424 -17.22 131.80 -56.01
C GLN A 424 -16.93 130.46 -55.32
N GLN A 425 -17.99 129.66 -55.09
CA GLN A 425 -17.99 128.43 -54.29
C GLN A 425 -18.68 127.26 -55.05
N ASN A 426 -18.32 126.03 -54.66
CA ASN A 426 -19.02 124.71 -54.74
C ASN A 426 -18.88 123.89 -56.06
N THR A 427 -18.46 122.62 -56.13
CA THR A 427 -18.66 121.29 -55.43
C THR A 427 -19.95 120.55 -55.82
N ASP A 428 -19.85 119.31 -56.33
CA ASP A 428 -20.93 118.27 -56.37
C ASP A 428 -20.46 116.89 -56.95
N THR A 429 -19.69 116.06 -56.23
CA THR A 429 -19.32 114.68 -56.69
C THR A 429 -19.36 113.57 -55.63
N THR A 430 -19.98 113.80 -54.48
CA THR A 430 -19.92 112.86 -53.33
C THR A 430 -21.01 111.79 -53.31
N ARG A 431 -22.19 112.05 -53.89
CA ARG A 431 -23.37 111.22 -53.66
C ARG A 431 -23.42 109.89 -54.44
N GLU A 432 -22.78 109.83 -55.61
CA GLU A 432 -22.83 108.64 -56.48
C GLU A 432 -21.87 107.52 -56.00
N ARG A 433 -20.83 107.90 -55.23
CA ARG A 433 -19.84 106.96 -54.69
C ARG A 433 -20.41 106.14 -53.52
N GLU A 434 -21.20 106.78 -52.67
CA GLU A 434 -21.84 106.15 -51.51
C GLU A 434 -22.78 105.00 -51.92
N LEU A 435 -23.57 105.21 -52.99
CA LEU A 435 -24.50 104.20 -53.50
C LEU A 435 -23.79 102.97 -54.11
N ALA A 436 -22.60 103.15 -54.69
CA ALA A 436 -21.83 102.04 -55.22
C ALA A 436 -21.24 101.17 -54.09
N GLU A 437 -20.82 101.78 -52.99
CA GLU A 437 -20.25 101.08 -51.83
C GLU A 437 -21.31 100.22 -51.12
N GLU A 438 -22.53 100.73 -50.93
CA GLU A 438 -23.64 99.98 -50.31
C GLU A 438 -23.99 98.70 -51.07
N LEU A 439 -23.98 98.75 -52.42
CA LEU A 439 -24.32 97.60 -53.27
C LEU A 439 -23.23 96.51 -53.22
N THR A 440 -21.95 96.90 -53.11
CA THR A 440 -20.85 95.94 -52.92
C THR A 440 -20.91 95.28 -51.54
N HIS A 441 -21.28 96.04 -50.50
CA HIS A 441 -21.42 95.51 -49.15
C HIS A 441 -22.56 94.49 -49.05
N ALA A 442 -23.71 94.76 -49.67
CA ALA A 442 -24.84 93.83 -49.70
C ALA A 442 -24.48 92.49 -50.40
N ARG A 443 -23.70 92.53 -51.49
CA ARG A 443 -23.21 91.32 -52.17
C ARG A 443 -22.22 90.52 -51.33
N ALA A 444 -21.33 91.19 -50.60
CA ALA A 444 -20.39 90.52 -49.70
C ALA A 444 -21.11 89.76 -48.57
N ILE A 445 -22.16 90.36 -47.98
CA ILE A 445 -22.99 89.71 -46.95
C ILE A 445 -23.70 88.48 -47.52
N GLN A 446 -24.25 88.57 -48.74
CA GLN A 446 -24.91 87.45 -49.40
C GLN A 446 -23.96 86.26 -49.61
N GLU A 447 -22.73 86.52 -50.05
CA GLU A 447 -21.72 85.48 -50.26
C GLU A 447 -21.27 84.85 -48.92
N GLN A 448 -21.07 85.67 -47.88
CA GLN A 448 -20.74 85.19 -46.54
C GLN A 448 -21.84 84.29 -45.96
N GLN A 449 -23.11 84.63 -46.16
CA GLN A 449 -24.25 83.82 -45.74
C GLN A 449 -24.30 82.49 -46.50
N ARG A 450 -24.03 82.48 -47.81
CA ARG A 450 -23.94 81.23 -48.60
C ARG A 450 -22.82 80.33 -48.11
N GLN A 451 -21.64 80.87 -47.84
CA GLN A 451 -20.51 80.11 -47.30
C GLN A 451 -20.85 79.51 -45.93
N THR A 452 -21.51 80.28 -45.07
CA THR A 452 -21.96 79.81 -43.75
C THR A 452 -22.97 78.67 -43.86
N ILE A 453 -23.95 78.76 -44.76
CA ILE A 453 -24.92 77.69 -45.00
C ILE A 453 -24.21 76.42 -45.49
N THR A 454 -23.30 76.54 -46.46
CA THR A 454 -22.58 75.36 -46.97
C THR A 454 -21.69 74.70 -45.92
N ALA A 455 -21.03 75.48 -45.05
CA ALA A 455 -20.25 74.96 -43.93
C ALA A 455 -21.14 74.25 -42.90
N GLN A 456 -22.29 74.83 -42.57
CA GLN A 456 -23.27 74.22 -41.66
C GLN A 456 -23.86 72.92 -42.23
N THR A 457 -24.16 72.86 -43.53
CA THR A 457 -24.64 71.64 -44.18
C THR A 457 -23.60 70.52 -44.16
N LYS A 458 -22.32 70.83 -44.42
CA LYS A 458 -21.23 69.84 -44.30
C LYS A 458 -21.13 69.29 -42.87
N LYS A 459 -21.16 70.18 -41.88
CA LYS A 459 -21.14 69.78 -40.47
C LYS A 459 -22.33 68.93 -40.08
N LEU A 460 -23.52 69.18 -40.66
CA LEU A 460 -24.72 68.37 -40.43
C LEU A 460 -24.52 66.95 -40.96
N ILE A 461 -23.99 66.81 -42.19
CA ILE A 461 -23.69 65.50 -42.79
C ILE A 461 -22.63 64.74 -41.98
N GLU A 462 -21.57 65.41 -41.51
CA GLU A 462 -20.55 64.81 -40.65
C GLU A 462 -21.14 64.32 -39.33
N LEU A 463 -22.04 65.09 -38.70
CA LEU A 463 -22.72 64.69 -37.48
C LEU A 463 -23.70 63.52 -37.73
N GLU A 464 -24.43 63.51 -38.84
CA GLU A 464 -25.29 62.39 -39.22
C GLU A 464 -24.48 61.10 -39.42
N GLN A 465 -23.31 61.20 -40.04
CA GLN A 465 -22.40 60.06 -40.20
C GLN A 465 -21.87 59.57 -38.84
N GLN A 466 -21.43 60.48 -37.96
CA GLN A 466 -20.99 60.11 -36.61
C GLN A 466 -22.10 59.45 -35.79
N ILE A 467 -23.35 59.91 -35.92
CA ILE A 467 -24.50 59.28 -35.27
C ILE A 467 -24.71 57.86 -35.79
N ALA A 468 -24.61 57.65 -37.11
CA ALA A 468 -24.73 56.32 -37.72
C ALA A 468 -23.63 55.35 -37.23
N ASP A 469 -22.38 55.82 -37.16
CA ASP A 469 -21.25 55.03 -36.66
C ASP A 469 -21.46 54.67 -35.17
N LEU A 470 -21.91 55.62 -34.35
CA LEU A 470 -22.23 55.37 -32.94
C LEU A 470 -23.37 54.37 -32.76
N TYR A 471 -24.38 54.37 -33.64
CA TYR A 471 -25.45 53.36 -33.61
C TYR A 471 -24.90 51.95 -33.92
N LEU A 472 -24.04 51.84 -34.93
CA LEU A 472 -23.41 50.57 -35.29
C LEU A 472 -22.51 50.05 -34.16
N ASP A 473 -21.72 50.92 -33.54
CA ASP A 473 -20.90 50.57 -32.38
C ASP A 473 -21.76 50.14 -31.19
N ASN A 474 -22.90 50.79 -30.95
CA ASN A 474 -23.83 50.40 -29.90
C ASN A 474 -24.42 49.00 -30.18
N GLU A 475 -24.83 48.71 -31.40
CA GLU A 475 -25.31 47.37 -31.79
C GLU A 475 -24.23 46.31 -31.60
N ASN A 476 -22.99 46.60 -31.99
CA ASN A 476 -21.85 45.70 -31.81
C ASN A 476 -21.57 45.44 -30.32
N LEU A 477 -21.59 46.49 -29.50
CA LEU A 477 -21.42 46.38 -28.04
C LEU A 477 -22.56 45.59 -27.39
N GLN A 478 -23.80 45.79 -27.82
CA GLN A 478 -24.93 45.00 -27.36
C GLN A 478 -24.80 43.53 -27.76
N CYS A 479 -24.40 43.23 -28.99
CA CYS A 479 -24.13 41.87 -29.44
C CYS A 479 -23.03 41.20 -28.62
N ARG A 480 -21.93 41.91 -28.34
CA ARG A 480 -20.85 41.42 -27.47
C ARG A 480 -21.33 41.18 -26.05
N THR A 481 -22.14 42.09 -25.49
CA THR A 481 -22.70 41.94 -24.14
C THR A 481 -23.63 40.73 -24.06
N ARG A 482 -24.47 40.52 -25.08
CA ARG A 482 -25.32 39.32 -25.17
C ARG A 482 -24.50 38.03 -25.26
N ALA A 483 -23.41 38.03 -26.04
CA ALA A 483 -22.52 36.87 -26.14
C ALA A 483 -21.80 36.58 -24.82
N LEU A 484 -21.32 37.62 -24.11
CA LEU A 484 -20.70 37.47 -22.79
C LEU A 484 -21.69 36.95 -21.75
N SER A 485 -22.94 37.45 -21.75
CA SER A 485 -24.00 36.94 -20.88
C SER A 485 -24.30 35.46 -21.14
N ALA A 486 -24.36 35.04 -22.41
CA ALA A 486 -24.57 33.64 -22.75
C ALA A 486 -23.42 32.74 -22.26
N LEU A 487 -22.17 33.22 -22.36
CA LEU A 487 -21.00 32.51 -21.83
C LEU A 487 -21.02 32.43 -20.30
N GLU A 488 -21.43 33.50 -19.62
CA GLU A 488 -21.59 33.51 -18.16
C GLU A 488 -22.63 32.48 -17.72
N ASP A 489 -23.76 32.38 -18.44
CA ASP A 489 -24.79 31.37 -18.16
C ASP A 489 -24.31 29.94 -18.44
N GLU A 490 -23.51 29.72 -19.47
CA GLU A 490 -22.89 28.41 -19.76
C GLU A 490 -21.91 28.01 -18.64
N LEU A 491 -21.06 28.94 -18.19
CA LEU A 491 -20.14 28.71 -17.08
C LEU A 491 -20.88 28.45 -15.76
N ARG A 492 -22.00 29.15 -15.52
CA ARG A 492 -22.88 28.87 -14.37
C ARG A 492 -23.45 27.45 -14.42
N GLN A 493 -23.99 27.04 -15.56
CA GLN A 493 -24.51 25.67 -15.73
C GLN A 493 -23.43 24.60 -15.54
N GLN A 494 -22.22 24.84 -16.04
CA GLN A 494 -21.09 23.93 -15.82
C GLN A 494 -20.69 23.85 -14.33
N ASN A 495 -20.69 24.98 -13.63
CA ASN A 495 -20.41 25.02 -12.19
C ASN A 495 -21.49 24.26 -11.40
N ASP A 496 -22.77 24.51 -11.70
CA ASP A 496 -23.89 23.79 -11.09
C ASP A 496 -23.79 22.28 -11.33
N HIS A 497 -23.39 21.86 -12.53
CA HIS A 497 -23.17 20.45 -12.85
C HIS A 497 -22.03 19.85 -12.02
N LEU A 498 -20.88 20.53 -11.91
CA LEU A 498 -19.75 20.09 -11.09
C LEU A 498 -20.11 20.02 -9.60
N VAL A 499 -20.86 20.98 -9.09
CA VAL A 499 -21.34 21.00 -7.70
C VAL A 499 -22.29 19.82 -7.45
N GLN A 500 -23.20 19.54 -8.37
CA GLN A 500 -24.09 18.37 -8.28
C GLN A 500 -23.30 17.06 -8.31
N GLU A 501 -22.28 16.94 -9.16
CA GLU A 501 -21.42 15.76 -9.23
C GLU A 501 -20.64 15.57 -7.92
N GLN A 502 -20.02 16.62 -7.37
CA GLN A 502 -19.34 16.56 -6.08
C GLN A 502 -20.29 16.15 -4.95
N ARG A 503 -21.52 16.68 -4.94
CA ARG A 503 -22.54 16.31 -3.95
C ARG A 503 -22.91 14.83 -4.07
N LEU A 504 -23.05 14.29 -5.28
CA LEU A 504 -23.35 12.88 -5.52
C LEU A 504 -22.18 11.97 -5.11
N GLN A 505 -20.93 12.38 -5.39
CA GLN A 505 -19.73 11.67 -4.93
C GLN A 505 -19.64 11.64 -3.40
N LEU A 506 -19.93 12.77 -2.73
CA LEU A 506 -19.97 12.85 -1.27
C LEU A 506 -21.06 11.93 -0.70
N GLN A 507 -22.25 11.91 -1.29
CA GLN A 507 -23.33 11.01 -0.88
C GLN A 507 -22.92 9.54 -1.03
N LYS A 508 -22.32 9.17 -2.16
CA LYS A 508 -21.81 7.80 -2.38
C LYS A 508 -20.75 7.43 -1.34
N HIS A 509 -19.84 8.35 -1.00
CA HIS A 509 -18.84 8.13 0.03
C HIS A 509 -19.49 7.92 1.40
N GLN A 510 -20.47 8.75 1.78
CA GLN A 510 -21.23 8.57 3.02
C GLN A 510 -21.98 7.22 3.05
N GLU A 511 -22.57 6.78 1.94
CA GLU A 511 -23.21 5.47 1.83
C GLU A 511 -22.21 4.33 2.00
N THR A 512 -21.04 4.40 1.36
CA THR A 512 -19.98 3.39 1.58
C THR A 512 -19.47 3.37 3.03
N LEU A 513 -19.40 4.53 3.67
CA LEU A 513 -18.98 4.63 5.07
C LEU A 513 -20.04 4.05 6.00
N ARG A 514 -21.34 4.24 5.68
CA ARG A 514 -22.47 3.59 6.37
C ARG A 514 -22.42 2.08 6.19
N THR A 515 -22.17 1.55 4.99
CA THR A 515 -22.09 0.10 4.77
C THR A 515 -20.91 -0.53 5.51
N HIS A 516 -19.75 0.12 5.54
CA HIS A 516 -18.61 -0.34 6.35
C HIS A 516 -18.88 -0.30 7.85
N ARG A 517 -19.56 0.74 8.36
CA ARG A 517 -19.99 0.78 9.77
C ARG A 517 -20.92 -0.38 10.11
N LEU A 518 -21.88 -0.68 9.24
CA LEU A 518 -22.80 -1.81 9.42
C LEU A 518 -22.05 -3.15 9.39
N GLN A 519 -21.06 -3.33 8.51
CA GLN A 519 -20.22 -4.53 8.48
C GLN A 519 -19.39 -4.69 9.77
N LEU A 520 -18.82 -3.61 10.29
CA LEU A 520 -18.11 -3.64 11.58
C LEU A 520 -19.04 -4.00 12.74
N GLU A 521 -20.25 -3.43 12.75
CA GLU A 521 -21.25 -3.69 13.79
C GLU A 521 -21.70 -5.16 13.78
N THR A 522 -22.02 -5.71 12.60
CA THR A 522 -22.38 -7.14 12.44
C THR A 522 -21.23 -8.09 12.81
N ALA A 523 -19.97 -7.75 12.49
CA ALA A 523 -18.80 -8.52 12.93
C ALA A 523 -18.62 -8.45 14.46
N HIS A 524 -18.80 -7.27 15.05
CA HIS A 524 -18.78 -7.09 16.50
C HIS A 524 -19.88 -7.89 17.20
N GLU A 525 -21.10 -7.91 16.67
CA GLU A 525 -22.20 -8.72 17.18
C GLU A 525 -21.90 -10.22 17.11
N CYS A 526 -21.32 -10.69 16.00
CA CYS A 526 -20.91 -12.08 15.84
C CYS A 526 -19.84 -12.48 16.88
N HIS A 527 -18.80 -11.66 17.05
CA HIS A 527 -17.76 -11.90 18.06
C HIS A 527 -18.31 -11.84 19.49
N ALA A 528 -19.23 -10.90 19.77
CA ALA A 528 -19.88 -10.79 21.07
C ALA A 528 -20.71 -12.04 21.39
N GLN A 529 -21.47 -12.55 20.42
CA GLN A 529 -22.23 -13.81 20.56
C GLN A 529 -21.28 -14.99 20.81
N GLN A 530 -20.17 -15.10 20.08
CA GLN A 530 -19.19 -16.16 20.29
C GLN A 530 -18.55 -16.10 21.70
N MET A 531 -18.24 -14.91 22.21
CA MET A 531 -17.74 -14.72 23.57
C MET A 531 -18.78 -15.12 24.61
N GLN A 532 -20.06 -14.78 24.39
CA GLN A 532 -21.16 -15.17 25.27
C GLN A 532 -21.38 -16.69 25.27
N ASP A 533 -21.30 -17.35 24.12
CA ASP A 533 -21.38 -18.81 23.99
C ASP A 533 -20.21 -19.52 24.70
N MET A 534 -19.00 -18.96 24.63
CA MET A 534 -17.85 -19.49 25.37
C MET A 534 -18.01 -19.29 26.88
N GLN A 535 -18.48 -18.11 27.31
CA GLN A 535 -18.71 -17.82 28.72
C GLN A 535 -19.80 -18.71 29.32
N THR A 536 -20.89 -18.96 28.59
CA THR A 536 -21.95 -19.89 29.02
C THR A 536 -21.45 -21.32 29.13
N LYS A 537 -20.61 -21.80 28.20
CA LYS A 537 -19.97 -23.13 28.30
C LYS A 537 -19.06 -23.25 29.53
N TYR A 538 -18.23 -22.25 29.80
CA TYR A 538 -17.39 -22.25 31.01
C TYR A 538 -18.22 -22.20 32.29
N GLN A 539 -19.31 -21.44 32.29
CA GLN A 539 -20.24 -21.39 33.41
C GLN A 539 -20.89 -22.75 33.68
N GLN A 540 -21.34 -23.45 32.63
CA GLN A 540 -21.89 -24.81 32.74
C GLN A 540 -20.87 -25.80 33.33
N GLN A 541 -19.60 -25.74 32.88
CA GLN A 541 -18.53 -26.58 33.44
C GLN A 541 -18.26 -26.28 34.93
N ILE A 542 -18.26 -25.01 35.33
CA ILE A 542 -18.10 -24.62 36.74
C ILE A 542 -19.26 -25.16 37.58
N ASP A 543 -20.49 -25.11 37.06
CA ASP A 543 -21.68 -25.60 37.76
C ASP A 543 -21.68 -27.14 37.86
N GLU A 544 -21.24 -27.86 36.83
CA GLU A 544 -21.00 -29.32 36.89
C GLU A 544 -19.94 -29.68 37.93
N LEU A 545 -18.80 -28.98 37.95
CA LEU A 545 -17.73 -29.22 38.93
C LEU A 545 -18.19 -28.97 40.37
N ARG A 546 -19.02 -27.93 40.59
CA ARG A 546 -19.64 -27.67 41.91
C ARG A 546 -20.61 -28.78 42.31
N ALA A 547 -21.39 -29.32 41.37
CA ALA A 547 -22.31 -30.43 41.63
C ALA A 547 -21.57 -31.70 42.07
N VAL A 548 -20.39 -31.97 41.49
CA VAL A 548 -19.54 -33.12 41.86
C VAL A 548 -18.92 -32.95 43.24
N GLN A 549 -18.44 -31.75 43.60
CA GLN A 549 -17.88 -31.51 44.94
C GLN A 549 -18.92 -31.61 46.06
N GLY A 550 -20.17 -31.22 45.80
CA GLY A 550 -21.27 -31.31 46.77
C GLY A 550 -21.64 -32.73 47.23
N GLN A 551 -21.18 -33.78 46.53
CA GLN A 551 -21.47 -35.18 46.90
C GLN A 551 -20.52 -35.78 47.95
N THR A 552 -19.43 -35.12 48.35
CA THR A 552 -18.32 -35.79 49.10
C THR A 552 -18.18 -35.48 50.59
N VAL A 553 -18.98 -34.62 51.23
CA VAL A 553 -18.84 -34.38 52.69
C VAL A 553 -20.19 -34.31 53.40
N ARG A 554 -20.48 -35.31 54.25
CA ARG A 554 -21.67 -35.37 55.13
C ARG A 554 -21.24 -35.90 56.51
N VAL A 555 -21.26 -35.07 57.57
CA VAL A 555 -21.57 -35.46 58.98
C VAL A 555 -21.82 -34.18 59.83
N PRO A 556 -22.70 -34.25 60.86
CA PRO A 556 -23.65 -33.19 61.22
C PRO A 556 -23.59 -32.82 62.75
N PRO A 557 -24.65 -32.32 63.45
CA PRO A 557 -24.61 -31.01 64.12
C PRO A 557 -25.03 -31.00 65.62
N THR A 558 -24.80 -29.89 66.33
CA THR A 558 -25.49 -29.51 67.59
C THR A 558 -25.55 -27.97 67.67
N VAL A 559 -26.50 -27.24 68.25
CA VAL A 559 -27.93 -27.35 68.64
C VAL A 559 -28.28 -25.96 69.24
N GLY A 560 -29.43 -25.36 68.89
CA GLY A 560 -30.05 -24.23 69.60
C GLY A 560 -29.64 -22.83 69.11
N ALA A 561 -30.53 -21.91 68.69
CA ALA A 561 -31.97 -21.84 68.82
C ALA A 561 -32.63 -20.91 67.75
N ALA A 562 -33.83 -21.29 67.32
CA ALA A 562 -34.93 -20.52 66.69
C ALA A 562 -34.64 -19.72 65.39
N ALA A 563 -34.97 -20.18 64.17
CA ALA A 563 -36.30 -20.40 63.56
C ALA A 563 -37.14 -19.11 63.43
N ILE A 564 -37.64 -18.61 62.28
CA ILE A 564 -37.72 -19.01 60.86
C ILE A 564 -38.02 -17.70 60.08
N SER A 565 -37.32 -17.43 58.96
CA SER A 565 -37.89 -17.18 57.61
C SER A 565 -36.93 -16.40 56.68
N ASN A 566 -36.30 -17.18 55.80
CA ASN A 566 -35.87 -16.92 54.42
C ASN A 566 -35.07 -15.67 53.99
N VAL A 567 -33.84 -15.97 53.54
CA VAL A 567 -33.20 -15.58 52.25
C VAL A 567 -32.93 -14.06 52.10
N ASN A 568 -31.70 -13.54 52.09
CA ASN A 568 -30.54 -13.97 51.29
C ASN A 568 -29.21 -13.39 51.83
N ALA A 569 -28.13 -14.11 51.54
CA ALA A 569 -26.82 -14.07 52.17
C ALA A 569 -25.96 -12.81 51.91
N SER A 570 -25.07 -12.57 52.86
CA SER A 570 -24.12 -11.46 52.96
C SER A 570 -22.69 -11.86 52.56
N THR A 571 -21.89 -10.85 52.20
CA THR A 571 -20.44 -10.67 52.55
C THR A 571 -19.42 -11.67 51.96
N MET A 572 -18.17 -11.34 51.60
CA MET A 572 -17.31 -10.16 51.66
C MET A 572 -16.02 -10.43 50.84
N HIS A 573 -15.31 -9.35 50.49
CA HIS A 573 -13.88 -9.26 50.09
C HIS A 573 -13.48 -9.36 48.60
N THR A 574 -12.84 -8.26 48.18
CA THR A 574 -11.98 -7.96 47.02
C THR A 574 -10.65 -8.74 47.01
N PRO A 575 -9.80 -8.68 45.96
CA PRO A 575 -10.01 -8.32 44.55
C PRO A 575 -9.41 -9.35 43.57
N THR A 576 -10.10 -9.66 42.47
CA THR A 576 -9.54 -10.44 41.35
C THR A 576 -9.95 -9.88 40.01
N TYR A 577 -8.95 -9.89 39.13
CA TYR A 577 -8.90 -9.59 37.71
C TYR A 577 -9.98 -10.32 36.86
N ASN A 578 -10.15 -9.76 35.65
CA ASN A 578 -10.91 -10.16 34.46
C ASN A 578 -12.34 -9.60 34.35
N GLU A 579 -12.64 -8.68 33.41
CA GLU A 579 -12.74 -8.91 31.95
C GLU A 579 -13.75 -10.04 31.65
N SER A 580 -14.91 -9.83 31.00
CA SER A 580 -15.24 -8.88 29.93
C SER A 580 -16.76 -8.66 29.77
N SER A 581 -17.11 -7.55 29.09
CA SER A 581 -18.20 -7.40 28.09
C SER A 581 -19.68 -7.52 28.53
N SER A 582 -20.64 -6.69 28.09
CA SER A 582 -20.67 -5.65 27.05
C SER A 582 -21.97 -4.82 27.13
N ASN A 583 -21.88 -3.57 26.66
CA ASN A 583 -22.89 -2.78 25.91
C ASN A 583 -24.26 -2.42 26.52
N GLN A 584 -24.43 -1.11 26.78
CA GLN A 584 -25.38 -0.26 26.02
C GLN A 584 -24.97 1.21 26.18
N LEU A 585 -24.38 1.81 25.16
CA LEU A 585 -25.04 2.56 24.07
C LEU A 585 -25.40 3.99 24.53
N LEU A 586 -24.40 4.86 24.44
CA LEU A 586 -24.53 6.31 24.60
C LEU A 586 -25.22 6.87 23.34
N MET A 587 -26.54 6.98 23.42
CA MET A 587 -27.36 7.68 22.44
C MET A 587 -26.98 9.16 22.42
N LEU A 588 -26.26 9.56 21.37
CA LEU A 588 -26.21 10.93 20.90
C LEU A 588 -27.60 11.27 20.37
N ALA A 589 -28.37 12.02 21.18
CA ALA A 589 -29.64 12.56 20.73
C ALA A 589 -29.37 13.60 19.64
N GLU A 590 -29.65 13.19 18.40
CA GLU A 590 -30.25 14.06 17.41
C GLU A 590 -31.43 14.80 18.08
N ARG A 591 -31.38 16.13 18.09
CA ARG A 591 -32.56 16.95 18.28
C ARG A 591 -32.76 17.76 17.02
N GLU A 592 -33.78 17.34 16.28
CA GLU A 592 -34.48 18.10 15.25
C GLU A 592 -35.16 19.34 15.84
N ASP A 593 -35.63 20.15 14.91
CA ASP A 593 -36.02 21.56 14.97
C ASP A 593 -37.03 22.01 16.02
N ALA A 594 -36.89 23.32 16.30
CA ALA A 594 -37.92 24.31 16.62
C ALA A 594 -38.74 24.16 17.91
N GLU A 595 -38.52 25.10 18.84
CA GLU A 595 -39.59 25.91 19.44
C GLU A 595 -38.97 27.17 20.09
N GLY A 596 -39.54 28.33 19.77
CA GLY A 596 -38.93 29.64 19.97
C GLY A 596 -39.39 30.42 21.21
N SER A 597 -38.82 31.62 21.28
CA SER A 597 -39.31 32.85 21.91
C SER A 597 -39.48 32.90 23.43
N GLU A 598 -38.59 33.65 24.09
CA GLU A 598 -39.01 34.78 24.91
C GLU A 598 -37.87 35.79 25.16
N GLU A 599 -38.15 37.04 24.77
CA GLU A 599 -37.39 38.24 25.09
C GLU A 599 -37.57 38.61 26.57
N ALA A 600 -36.50 38.95 27.28
CA ALA A 600 -36.58 39.97 28.34
C ALA A 600 -35.20 40.51 28.72
N ASN A 601 -35.21 41.82 28.97
CA ASN A 601 -34.10 42.75 29.00
C ASN A 601 -33.70 43.07 30.47
N ILE A 602 -32.47 43.57 30.66
CA ILE A 602 -32.01 44.46 31.77
C ILE A 602 -31.68 43.84 33.16
N ALA A 603 -30.39 43.89 33.54
CA ALA A 603 -29.83 44.65 34.67
C ALA A 603 -28.64 43.98 35.41
N ILE A 604 -27.44 44.54 35.21
CA ILE A 604 -26.61 45.22 36.23
C ILE A 604 -26.22 44.48 37.55
N ASN A 605 -24.90 44.41 37.72
CA ASN A 605 -24.10 44.49 38.97
C ASN A 605 -23.65 43.22 39.73
N SER A 606 -22.36 42.96 39.55
CA SER A 606 -21.32 43.19 40.57
C SER A 606 -21.20 42.22 41.76
N SER A 607 -20.13 41.43 41.66
CA SER A 607 -19.00 41.35 42.60
C SER A 607 -18.89 40.17 43.58
N LYS A 608 -17.62 39.75 43.68
CA LYS A 608 -16.92 38.95 44.72
C LYS A 608 -17.03 37.42 44.55
N VAL A 609 -15.95 36.61 44.61
CA VAL A 609 -14.55 36.84 45.03
C VAL A 609 -13.78 35.51 44.83
N GLN A 610 -12.52 35.58 44.34
CA GLN A 610 -11.32 34.79 44.71
C GLN A 610 -11.35 33.23 44.54
N ALA A 611 -10.28 32.49 44.20
CA ALA A 611 -8.84 32.75 44.19
C ALA A 611 -8.06 31.60 43.49
N LEU A 612 -7.07 32.01 42.68
CA LEU A 612 -5.65 31.56 42.65
C LEU A 612 -5.20 30.11 42.34
N ARG A 613 -4.43 30.01 41.22
CA ARG A 613 -3.05 29.46 40.99
C ARG A 613 -3.03 28.74 39.63
N LYS A 614 -2.09 28.90 38.68
CA LYS A 614 -0.70 29.40 38.70
C LYS A 614 -0.22 29.56 37.22
N ILE A 615 0.53 30.65 36.95
CA ILE A 615 1.62 30.88 35.97
C ILE A 615 1.46 30.67 34.43
N SER A 616 1.35 31.82 33.75
CA SER A 616 2.17 32.30 32.60
C SER A 616 1.97 31.77 31.17
N SER A 617 1.18 32.49 30.37
CA SER A 617 1.60 33.16 29.10
C SER A 617 0.37 33.80 28.44
N SER A 618 0.22 35.10 28.61
CA SER A 618 -0.95 35.84 28.12
C SER A 618 -0.51 36.88 27.09
N SER A 619 -0.48 36.49 25.83
CA SER A 619 -0.88 37.40 24.75
C SER A 619 -2.38 37.22 24.55
N ARG A 620 -3.17 37.79 25.46
CA ARG A 620 -4.61 38.00 25.29
C ARG A 620 -4.84 39.50 25.28
N ARG A 621 -4.71 40.11 24.11
CA ARG A 621 -5.36 41.36 23.76
C ARG A 621 -6.13 41.10 22.46
N SER A 622 -7.43 41.39 22.50
CA SER A 622 -8.45 41.21 21.46
C SER A 622 -8.74 39.76 21.05
N GLN A 623 -9.61 39.11 21.83
CA GLN A 623 -10.26 37.84 21.44
C GLN A 623 -11.77 38.04 21.26
N HIS A 624 -12.23 39.26 20.98
CA HIS A 624 -13.64 39.59 20.76
C HIS A 624 -13.82 40.70 19.70
N ASP A 625 -13.03 40.66 18.62
CA ASP A 625 -13.24 41.49 17.42
C ASP A 625 -13.22 40.66 16.12
N PHE A 626 -13.25 39.33 16.21
CA PHE A 626 -13.09 38.46 15.04
C PHE A 626 -14.32 37.58 14.84
N MET A 627 -14.86 37.65 13.62
CA MET A 627 -15.95 36.82 13.12
C MET A 627 -15.45 35.36 12.99
N PRO A 628 -16.17 34.37 13.53
CA PRO A 628 -15.80 32.96 13.45
C PRO A 628 -15.54 32.48 12.01
N LEU A 629 -14.56 31.58 11.85
CA LEU A 629 -14.15 31.04 10.55
C LEU A 629 -15.30 30.35 9.79
N ASP A 630 -16.22 29.72 10.50
CA ASP A 630 -17.43 29.10 9.93
C ASP A 630 -18.43 30.14 9.38
N GLU A 631 -18.46 31.34 9.95
CA GLU A 631 -19.34 32.44 9.51
C GLU A 631 -18.74 33.15 8.28
N LEU A 632 -17.40 33.20 8.19
CA LEU A 632 -16.65 33.76 7.07
C LEU A 632 -16.61 32.84 5.82
N LEU A 633 -16.56 31.53 6.04
CA LEU A 633 -16.59 30.52 4.96
C LEU A 633 -18.00 30.30 4.40
N ASN A 634 -19.03 30.56 5.21
CA ASN A 634 -20.43 30.53 4.77
C ASN A 634 -20.90 31.86 4.14
N THR A 635 -20.09 32.92 4.17
CA THR A 635 -20.39 34.13 3.39
C THR A 635 -19.84 33.96 1.98
N PRO A 636 -20.70 33.87 0.93
CA PRO A 636 -20.21 33.72 -0.43
C PRO A 636 -19.43 34.97 -0.85
N MET A 637 -18.29 34.81 -1.53
CA MET A 637 -17.45 35.91 -2.05
C MET A 637 -18.23 36.93 -2.91
N HIS A 638 -19.39 36.55 -3.46
CA HIS A 638 -20.25 37.42 -4.27
C HIS A 638 -21.19 38.33 -3.46
N ALA A 639 -21.37 38.13 -2.14
CA ALA A 639 -22.29 38.96 -1.33
C ALA A 639 -21.81 40.41 -1.11
N PHE A 640 -20.53 40.72 -1.40
CA PHE A 640 -19.94 42.02 -1.10
C PHE A 640 -19.63 42.89 -2.33
N GLN A 641 -19.95 42.43 -3.54
CA GLN A 641 -19.71 43.22 -4.76
C GLN A 641 -20.96 43.67 -5.52
N THR A 642 -22.17 43.18 -5.19
CA THR A 642 -23.35 43.45 -6.04
C THR A 642 -24.60 44.03 -5.35
N ASP A 643 -24.70 44.06 -4.02
CA ASP A 643 -25.98 44.38 -3.36
C ASP A 643 -26.10 45.75 -2.68
N THR A 644 -25.18 46.69 -2.93
CA THR A 644 -25.35 48.09 -2.42
C THR A 644 -25.12 49.20 -3.43
N ILE A 645 -24.86 48.87 -4.70
CA ILE A 645 -24.79 49.89 -5.79
C ILE A 645 -26.04 49.84 -6.69
N THR A 646 -26.80 48.73 -6.69
CA THR A 646 -27.95 48.56 -7.60
C THR A 646 -29.31 48.92 -6.95
N THR A 647 -29.35 49.18 -5.63
CA THR A 647 -30.61 49.35 -4.87
C THR A 647 -30.96 50.81 -4.56
N ILE A 648 -30.42 51.78 -5.31
CA ILE A 648 -30.86 53.19 -5.29
C ILE A 648 -31.67 53.55 -6.56
N GLY A 649 -31.73 52.65 -7.56
CA GLY A 649 -32.27 52.96 -8.88
C GLY A 649 -33.75 52.72 -9.14
N SER A 650 -34.52 52.03 -8.26
CA SER A 650 -35.92 51.70 -8.57
C SER A 650 -36.75 51.41 -7.32
N ASN A 651 -37.35 52.45 -6.75
CA ASN A 651 -38.81 52.52 -6.55
C ASN A 651 -39.20 53.80 -5.79
N SER A 652 -39.87 54.69 -6.53
CA SER A 652 -40.91 55.63 -6.08
C SER A 652 -40.52 56.71 -5.07
N LEU A 653 -40.28 57.94 -5.54
CA LEU A 653 -41.18 59.08 -5.27
C LEU A 653 -40.99 60.16 -6.36
N GLY A 654 -42.11 60.73 -6.77
CA GLY A 654 -42.29 61.43 -8.04
C GLY A 654 -41.56 62.76 -8.20
N TRP A 655 -41.31 63.06 -9.47
CA TRP A 655 -41.06 64.39 -10.00
C TRP A 655 -42.19 65.35 -9.62
N ASN A 656 -42.06 66.03 -8.49
CA ASN A 656 -42.65 67.34 -8.21
C ASN A 656 -42.17 67.80 -6.83
N GLU A 657 -41.14 68.64 -6.77
CA GLU A 657 -41.19 69.93 -6.06
C GLU A 657 -39.82 70.61 -6.07
N LEU A 658 -39.78 71.73 -6.78
CA LEU A 658 -38.80 72.80 -6.62
C LEU A 658 -39.17 73.57 -5.34
N ASN A 659 -38.47 73.35 -4.21
CA ASN A 659 -38.00 74.41 -3.29
C ASN A 659 -37.54 73.86 -1.93
N SER A 660 -36.31 74.25 -1.55
CA SER A 660 -35.81 74.54 -0.19
C SER A 660 -34.46 73.85 0.04
N GLY A 661 -33.39 74.58 -0.31
CA GLY A 661 -32.04 74.21 0.06
C GLY A 661 -31.83 74.35 1.56
N ASN A 662 -31.45 73.26 2.23
CA ASN A 662 -30.45 73.29 3.31
C ASN A 662 -30.00 71.93 3.90
N ASN A 663 -30.18 70.77 3.25
CA ASN A 663 -29.88 69.47 3.88
C ASN A 663 -28.87 68.56 3.13
N SER A 664 -28.02 69.08 2.23
CA SER A 664 -27.02 68.24 1.53
C SER A 664 -25.84 67.77 2.40
N ALA A 665 -25.49 68.51 3.46
CA ALA A 665 -24.29 68.21 4.25
C ALA A 665 -24.48 66.97 5.13
N GLU A 666 -25.62 66.81 5.81
CA GLU A 666 -25.89 65.65 6.69
C GLU A 666 -26.04 64.34 5.90
N SER A 667 -26.63 64.39 4.70
CA SER A 667 -26.76 63.20 3.83
C SER A 667 -25.40 62.70 3.34
N LEU A 668 -24.52 63.61 2.92
CA LEU A 668 -23.15 63.26 2.52
C LEU A 668 -22.30 62.76 3.69
N GLN A 669 -22.58 63.24 4.90
CA GLN A 669 -21.87 62.84 6.11
C GLN A 669 -22.28 61.44 6.57
N GLY A 670 -23.56 61.07 6.40
CA GLY A 670 -24.06 59.71 6.59
C GLY A 670 -23.47 58.72 5.57
N GLU A 671 -23.41 59.10 4.30
CA GLU A 671 -22.83 58.29 3.23
C GLU A 671 -21.30 58.10 3.39
N LEU A 672 -20.59 59.16 3.82
CA LEU A 672 -19.18 59.07 4.22
C LEU A 672 -18.94 58.22 5.47
N HIS A 673 -19.93 58.12 6.36
CA HIS A 673 -19.80 57.29 7.56
C HIS A 673 -19.95 55.80 7.22
N VAL A 674 -20.92 55.46 6.38
CA VAL A 674 -21.16 54.09 5.89
C VAL A 674 -19.97 53.58 5.06
N THR A 675 -19.41 54.41 4.19
CA THR A 675 -18.21 54.04 3.40
C THR A 675 -16.97 53.84 4.28
N ARG A 676 -16.78 54.65 5.32
CA ARG A 676 -15.70 54.45 6.30
C ARG A 676 -15.88 53.16 7.10
N GLU A 677 -17.10 52.81 7.49
CA GLU A 677 -17.38 51.57 8.20
C GLU A 677 -17.12 50.34 7.31
N LEU A 678 -17.51 50.40 6.03
CA LEU A 678 -17.25 49.34 5.06
C LEU A 678 -15.75 49.18 4.79
N LEU A 679 -15.01 50.29 4.67
CA LEU A 679 -13.56 50.27 4.52
C LEU A 679 -12.88 49.66 5.76
N ALA A 680 -13.33 50.02 6.97
CA ALA A 680 -12.79 49.44 8.21
C ALA A 680 -13.02 47.93 8.30
N LYS A 681 -14.18 47.43 7.84
CA LYS A 681 -14.48 45.99 7.75
C LYS A 681 -13.59 45.29 6.72
N GLN A 682 -13.42 45.88 5.54
CA GLN A 682 -12.54 45.34 4.51
C GLN A 682 -11.08 45.31 4.93
N GLU A 683 -10.61 46.36 5.59
CA GLU A 683 -9.26 46.40 6.17
C GLU A 683 -9.06 45.34 7.26
N SER A 684 -10.08 45.08 8.09
CA SER A 684 -10.02 44.02 9.10
C SER A 684 -9.91 42.64 8.45
N SER A 685 -10.69 42.37 7.40
CA SER A 685 -10.65 41.13 6.63
C SER A 685 -9.30 40.91 5.93
N VAL A 686 -8.74 41.96 5.33
CA VAL A 686 -7.40 41.90 4.71
C VAL A 686 -6.32 41.60 5.76
N ARG A 687 -6.38 42.24 6.94
CA ARG A 687 -5.45 41.93 8.04
C ARG A 687 -5.58 40.48 8.51
N HIS A 688 -6.80 39.95 8.59
CA HIS A 688 -7.05 38.56 8.99
C HIS A 688 -6.56 37.55 7.95
N LEU A 689 -6.85 37.76 6.66
CA LEU A 689 -6.33 36.93 5.57
C LEU A 689 -4.80 36.97 5.50
N THR A 690 -4.20 38.14 5.74
CA THR A 690 -2.74 38.27 5.80
C THR A 690 -2.15 37.47 6.96
N ALA A 691 -2.81 37.47 8.12
CA ALA A 691 -2.38 36.68 9.28
C ALA A 691 -2.52 35.17 9.01
N LEU A 692 -3.63 34.72 8.40
CA LEU A 692 -3.82 33.33 7.99
C LEU A 692 -2.80 32.89 6.94
N LEU A 693 -2.47 33.75 5.97
CA LEU A 693 -1.42 33.46 4.99
C LEU A 693 -0.06 33.31 5.66
N ALA A 694 0.29 34.19 6.61
CA ALA A 694 1.52 34.07 7.37
C ALA A 694 1.57 32.77 8.20
N GLU A 695 0.45 32.35 8.80
CA GLU A 695 0.34 31.07 9.52
C GLU A 695 0.49 29.87 8.57
N ASN A 696 -0.13 29.91 7.39
CA ASN A 696 0.04 28.87 6.37
C ASN A 696 1.47 28.81 5.81
N GLU A 697 2.12 29.96 5.59
CA GLU A 697 3.53 30.02 5.18
C GLU A 697 4.43 29.40 6.25
N GLN A 698 4.15 29.66 7.53
CA GLN A 698 4.87 29.06 8.65
C GLN A 698 4.68 27.53 8.71
N ASP A 699 3.46 27.04 8.54
CA ASP A 699 3.17 25.61 8.54
C ASP A 699 3.78 24.89 7.33
N LEU A 700 3.78 25.54 6.15
CA LEU A 700 4.46 25.03 4.96
C LEU A 700 5.97 24.92 5.19
N ALA A 701 6.58 25.93 5.84
CA ALA A 701 7.99 25.87 6.20
C ALA A 701 8.30 24.69 7.16
N LYS A 702 7.44 24.45 8.14
CA LYS A 702 7.57 23.32 9.08
C LYS A 702 7.40 21.97 8.40
N LEU A 703 6.40 21.82 7.52
CA LEU A 703 6.18 20.61 6.73
C LEU A 703 7.36 20.34 5.79
N THR A 704 7.93 21.38 5.19
CA THR A 704 9.11 21.27 4.34
C THR A 704 10.33 20.80 5.13
N GLN A 705 10.58 21.38 6.32
CA GLN A 705 11.66 20.93 7.21
C GLN A 705 11.48 19.48 7.66
N MET A 706 10.25 19.07 7.99
CA MET A 706 9.93 17.69 8.36
C MET A 706 10.16 16.74 7.16
N ASN A 707 9.82 17.17 5.95
CA ASN A 707 10.04 16.40 4.73
C ASN A 707 11.54 16.20 4.46
N ASP A 708 12.36 17.23 4.64
CA ASP A 708 13.81 17.15 4.48
C ASP A 708 14.45 16.27 5.57
N MET A 709 13.97 16.35 6.81
CA MET A 709 14.40 15.46 7.89
C MET A 709 14.04 14.00 7.61
N LEU A 710 12.83 13.73 7.12
CA LEU A 710 12.39 12.38 6.73
C LEU A 710 13.21 11.84 5.55
N LYS A 711 13.52 12.67 4.55
CA LYS A 711 14.41 12.29 3.44
C LYS A 711 15.81 11.93 3.94
N GLU A 712 16.35 12.70 4.89
CA GLU A 712 17.67 12.41 5.45
C GLU A 712 17.66 11.16 6.32
N GLU A 713 16.59 10.91 7.09
CA GLU A 713 16.43 9.67 7.85
C GLU A 713 16.26 8.46 6.92
N LEU A 714 15.53 8.61 5.82
CA LEU A 714 15.39 7.57 4.79
C LEU A 714 16.75 7.27 4.14
N ARG A 715 17.52 8.29 3.75
CA ARG A 715 18.91 8.10 3.28
C ARG A 715 19.82 7.47 4.32
N ARG A 716 19.62 7.80 5.60
CA ARG A 716 20.41 7.25 6.71
C ARG A 716 20.07 5.78 6.92
N GLN A 717 18.79 5.42 6.81
CA GLN A 717 18.28 4.07 6.90
C GLN A 717 18.71 3.24 5.69
N GLU A 718 18.67 3.78 4.47
CA GLU A 718 19.24 3.16 3.27
C GLU A 718 20.72 2.84 3.47
N ARG A 719 21.53 3.80 3.92
CA ARG A 719 22.94 3.56 4.26
C ARG A 719 23.11 2.56 5.40
N ALA A 720 22.16 2.46 6.33
CA ALA A 720 22.19 1.48 7.42
C ALA A 720 21.89 0.07 6.92
N VAL A 721 20.90 -0.08 6.04
CA VAL A 721 20.56 -1.34 5.38
C VAL A 721 21.68 -1.80 4.44
N GLU A 722 22.29 -0.88 3.68
CA GLU A 722 23.49 -1.18 2.90
C GLU A 722 24.64 -1.65 3.80
N ARG A 723 24.88 -0.96 4.93
CA ARG A 723 25.87 -1.38 5.93
C ARG A 723 25.53 -2.74 6.53
N GLU A 724 24.27 -3.05 6.80
CA GLU A 724 23.81 -4.33 7.35
C GLU A 724 23.99 -5.47 6.33
N GLN A 725 23.66 -5.23 5.06
CA GLN A 725 23.94 -6.14 3.95
C GLN A 725 25.45 -6.41 3.81
N HIS A 726 26.27 -5.37 3.96
CA HIS A 726 27.72 -5.50 3.97
C HIS A 726 28.27 -6.12 5.28
N MET A 727 27.55 -6.02 6.40
CA MET A 727 27.91 -6.60 7.69
C MET A 727 27.73 -8.13 7.70
N HIS A 728 26.68 -8.65 7.05
CA HIS A 728 26.54 -10.09 6.82
C HIS A 728 27.64 -10.63 5.88
N ASN A 729 28.05 -9.81 4.92
CA ASN A 729 29.20 -10.11 4.05
C ASN A 729 30.55 -9.99 4.78
N ALA A 730 30.62 -9.30 5.94
CA ALA A 730 31.85 -9.15 6.74
C ALA A 730 32.25 -10.45 7.46
N GLU A 731 31.30 -11.30 7.88
CA GLU A 731 31.61 -12.62 8.43
C GLU A 731 32.12 -13.58 7.35
N TYR A 732 31.52 -13.54 6.16
CA TYR A 732 32.00 -14.27 5.00
C TYR A 732 33.40 -13.79 4.59
N LEU A 733 33.60 -12.47 4.51
CA LEU A 733 34.90 -11.86 4.26
C LEU A 733 35.92 -12.25 5.34
N LYS A 734 35.55 -12.24 6.62
CA LYS A 734 36.40 -12.71 7.73
C LYS A 734 36.85 -14.14 7.49
N ASN A 735 35.94 -15.03 7.10
CA ASN A 735 36.27 -16.43 6.82
C ASN A 735 37.15 -16.59 5.57
N VAL A 736 36.91 -15.80 4.52
CA VAL A 736 37.70 -15.80 3.28
C VAL A 736 39.11 -15.24 3.51
N VAL A 737 39.23 -14.13 4.26
CA VAL A 737 40.51 -13.50 4.63
C VAL A 737 41.28 -14.40 5.59
N LEU A 738 40.62 -15.00 6.58
CA LEU A 738 41.26 -15.94 7.50
C LEU A 738 41.80 -17.15 6.73
N LYS A 739 41.01 -17.74 5.82
CA LYS A 739 41.49 -18.81 4.91
C LYS A 739 42.65 -18.34 4.03
N PHE A 740 42.59 -17.14 3.47
CA PHE A 740 43.67 -16.58 2.65
C PHE A 740 44.98 -16.44 3.44
N LEU A 741 44.91 -16.05 4.71
CA LEU A 741 46.07 -15.92 5.59
C LEU A 741 46.60 -17.26 6.13
N THR A 742 45.73 -18.24 6.40
CA THR A 742 46.13 -19.53 7.01
C THR A 742 46.58 -20.57 6.00
N LEU A 743 46.12 -20.52 4.75
CA LEU A 743 46.57 -21.44 3.69
C LEU A 743 48.05 -21.20 3.39
N THR A 744 48.82 -22.18 2.93
CA THR A 744 50.21 -21.96 2.48
C THR A 744 50.24 -21.42 1.05
N ASN A 745 51.35 -20.81 0.61
CA ASN A 745 51.47 -20.21 -0.72
C ASN A 745 51.21 -21.25 -1.83
N GLY A 746 50.25 -21.02 -2.73
CA GLY A 746 49.83 -21.98 -3.75
C GLY A 746 48.50 -21.64 -4.45
N ASP A 747 48.04 -22.54 -5.34
CA ASP A 747 46.85 -22.35 -6.20
C ASP A 747 45.56 -22.04 -5.43
N GLU A 748 45.44 -22.52 -4.19
CA GLU A 748 44.26 -22.28 -3.36
C GLU A 748 44.15 -20.81 -2.91
N ARG A 749 45.27 -20.15 -2.58
CA ARG A 749 45.28 -18.71 -2.30
C ARG A 749 44.94 -17.89 -3.54
N VAL A 750 45.44 -18.29 -4.72
CA VAL A 750 45.16 -17.63 -5.99
C VAL A 750 43.67 -17.73 -6.35
N ARG A 751 43.02 -18.86 -6.06
CA ARG A 751 41.58 -19.05 -6.28
C ARG A 751 40.71 -18.17 -5.38
N LEU A 752 41.22 -17.71 -4.24
CA LEU A 752 40.53 -16.78 -3.34
C LEU A 752 40.68 -15.30 -3.75
N VAL A 753 41.66 -14.95 -4.60
CA VAL A 753 41.88 -13.55 -5.05
C VAL A 753 40.68 -12.98 -5.83
N PRO A 754 40.04 -13.70 -6.77
CA PRO A 754 38.82 -13.21 -7.43
C PRO A 754 37.65 -12.99 -6.47
N VAL A 755 37.56 -13.78 -5.40
CA VAL A 755 36.52 -13.68 -4.36
C VAL A 755 36.77 -12.46 -3.47
N LEU A 756 38.03 -12.22 -3.07
CA LEU A 756 38.42 -11.00 -2.35
C LEU A 756 38.24 -9.75 -3.21
N GLN A 757 38.54 -9.84 -4.51
CA GLN A 757 38.30 -8.77 -5.49
C GLN A 757 36.83 -8.36 -5.56
N THR A 758 35.91 -9.32 -5.62
CA THR A 758 34.47 -9.02 -5.74
C THR A 758 33.88 -8.50 -4.43
N ILE A 759 34.33 -9.00 -3.28
CA ILE A 759 33.80 -8.58 -1.97
C ILE A 759 34.37 -7.21 -1.55
N LEU A 760 35.68 -7.00 -1.71
CA LEU A 760 36.37 -5.78 -1.28
C LEU A 760 36.42 -4.69 -2.35
N LYS A 761 35.96 -4.97 -3.58
CA LYS A 761 36.04 -4.06 -4.74
C LYS A 761 37.46 -3.48 -4.94
N LEU A 762 38.47 -4.33 -4.86
CA LEU A 762 39.87 -3.91 -4.94
C LEU A 762 40.18 -3.24 -6.29
N SER A 763 41.13 -2.32 -6.33
CA SER A 763 41.63 -1.74 -7.58
C SER A 763 42.41 -2.79 -8.39
N ARG A 764 42.68 -2.50 -9.67
CA ARG A 764 43.49 -3.42 -10.52
C ARG A 764 44.89 -3.62 -9.93
N GLU A 765 45.48 -2.57 -9.36
CA GLU A 765 46.81 -2.60 -8.75
C GLU A 765 46.82 -3.44 -7.45
N GLU A 766 45.80 -3.28 -6.61
CA GLU A 766 45.65 -4.05 -5.36
C GLU A 766 45.40 -5.55 -5.63
N LYS A 767 44.66 -5.86 -6.69
CA LYS A 767 44.44 -7.23 -7.16
C LYS A 767 45.73 -7.91 -7.60
N ASP A 768 46.58 -7.18 -8.31
CA ASP A 768 47.85 -7.70 -8.82
C ASP A 768 48.83 -7.95 -7.66
N VAL A 769 48.84 -7.07 -6.65
CA VAL A 769 49.57 -7.27 -5.39
C VAL A 769 49.09 -8.53 -4.67
N LEU A 770 47.77 -8.73 -4.51
CA LEU A 770 47.22 -9.93 -3.87
C LEU A 770 47.58 -11.20 -4.65
N ASN A 771 47.60 -11.15 -5.98
CA ASN A 771 48.03 -12.25 -6.83
C ASN A 771 49.52 -12.58 -6.68
N CYS A 772 50.39 -11.57 -6.58
CA CYS A 772 51.82 -11.77 -6.32
C CYS A 772 52.05 -12.43 -4.96
N VAL A 773 51.35 -11.96 -3.92
CA VAL A 773 51.40 -12.52 -2.56
C VAL A 773 50.85 -13.95 -2.54
N ALA A 774 49.74 -14.21 -3.24
CA ALA A 774 49.13 -15.55 -3.34
C ALA A 774 50.05 -16.57 -4.04
N LYS A 775 50.83 -16.13 -5.03
CA LYS A 775 51.84 -16.95 -5.74
C LYS A 775 53.19 -17.03 -5.03
N GLY A 776 53.35 -16.37 -3.88
CA GLY A 776 54.61 -16.34 -3.12
C GLY A 776 55.73 -15.54 -3.79
N GLN A 777 55.42 -14.65 -4.74
CA GLN A 777 56.39 -13.77 -5.37
C GLN A 777 56.64 -12.54 -4.49
N LYS A 778 57.91 -12.09 -4.40
CA LYS A 778 58.27 -10.86 -3.69
C LYS A 778 57.63 -9.67 -4.42
N LEU A 779 56.92 -8.80 -3.68
CA LEU A 779 56.32 -7.59 -4.25
C LEU A 779 57.40 -6.77 -4.98
N PRO A 780 57.10 -6.20 -6.17
CA PRO A 780 57.96 -5.20 -6.77
C PRO A 780 58.03 -4.01 -5.82
N THR A 781 59.24 -3.78 -5.31
CA THR A 781 59.60 -2.68 -4.41
C THR A 781 59.19 -1.35 -5.01
N GLU A 782 58.22 -0.65 -4.40
CA GLU A 782 58.22 0.80 -4.38
C GLU A 782 57.40 1.38 -3.21
N THR A 783 58.08 2.28 -2.48
CA THR A 783 57.60 3.22 -1.46
C THR A 783 57.16 2.67 -0.10
N GLN A 784 58.05 2.89 0.86
CA GLN A 784 57.82 2.81 2.30
C GLN A 784 56.65 3.69 2.75
N GLY A 785 55.88 3.20 3.74
CA GLY A 785 55.30 4.07 4.76
C GLY A 785 53.84 4.46 4.59
N ARG A 786 52.92 3.50 4.49
CA ARG A 786 51.54 3.69 4.98
C ARG A 786 51.10 2.49 5.81
N GLY A 787 51.65 2.42 7.02
CA GLY A 787 51.15 1.55 8.07
C GLY A 787 49.92 2.16 8.74
N TRP A 788 49.01 1.29 9.18
CA TRP A 788 47.69 1.58 9.76
C TRP A 788 47.65 2.46 11.02
N GLY A 789 48.78 2.96 11.50
CA GLY A 789 48.89 3.82 12.70
C GLY A 789 48.46 5.28 12.51
N SER A 790 48.12 5.70 11.29
CA SER A 790 47.78 7.11 10.98
C SER A 790 46.31 7.49 11.24
N PHE A 791 45.43 6.53 11.57
CA PHE A 791 43.98 6.76 11.61
C PHE A 791 43.35 6.80 13.02
N LEU A 792 44.15 6.76 14.09
CA LEU A 792 43.65 7.00 15.45
C LEU A 792 44.10 8.38 15.92
N PRO A 793 43.19 9.35 16.15
CA PRO A 793 43.57 10.61 16.78
C PRO A 793 43.94 10.31 18.24
N LEU A 794 45.19 10.59 18.58
CA LEU A 794 45.71 10.52 19.94
C LEU A 794 44.93 11.54 20.80
N PHE A 795 44.08 11.04 21.70
CA PHE A 795 43.45 11.84 22.76
C PHE A 795 44.56 12.27 23.73
N GLY A 796 45.19 13.42 23.45
CA GLY A 796 46.20 14.04 24.28
C GLY A 796 45.63 15.28 24.95
N GLY A 797 45.24 15.14 26.22
CA GLY A 797 44.91 16.28 27.08
C GLY A 797 46.13 17.18 27.27
N GLY A 798 45.98 18.44 26.86
CA GLY A 798 46.92 19.52 27.16
C GLY A 798 46.42 20.33 28.35
N GLY A 799 46.85 19.96 29.55
CA GLY A 799 46.88 20.86 30.71
C GLY A 799 48.24 21.57 30.77
N ASN A 800 48.19 22.88 31.06
CA ASN A 800 49.27 23.77 31.53
C ASN A 800 50.65 23.67 30.85
N ASN A 801 50.99 24.70 30.06
CA ASN A 801 51.71 25.88 30.57
C ASN A 801 51.64 27.03 29.56
#